data_AF-A0A3B1DLD1-F1
#
_entry.id   AF-A0A3B1DLD1-F1
#
_cell.length_a   1.000
_cell.length_b   1.000
_cell.length_c   1.000
_cell.angle_alpha   90.00
_cell.angle_beta   90.00
_cell.angle_gamma   90.00
#
_symmetry.space_group_name_H-M   'P 1'
#
loop_
_entity.id
_entity.type
_entity.pdbx_description
1 polymer ?
#
loop_
_entity_poly.entity_id
_entity_poly.type
_entity_poly.pdbx_seq_one_letter_code
_entity_poly.pdbx_strand_id
1 'polypeptide(L)'
;KASVKLTQGVEAANEYDHRNRTGVSPIFQHLRNNGADWSTGVLPMMTEVPPLLWTRSMVKEMPYLNSQNAWQYIDDANTHYTVRHLLNKRSPVTVVWLPETDSVSHKKSRGQFGITRRTIALADLHIKKIVDELKATNQFKNTYLMLVSDHGHHGGRGTHLSHFDIANQLFFKPREISKTGEWVGGGLGMSVRQHRFWNRHPEHASNEFVFIDGDFDGVARIFLPRGHFKSHRWIDKAAPADLLAYQVDKKRAPMNLIDSISATRAVHGSGQWKHPVDLVIAKLTDASILISTADRGKAVIDRKQNEDGKWTYRYRVVTNLQPNNDGSISFTEVESPQKDPLRLLEYMSSRVFEYRHTEQEWLRITAMTTYPDSIVTITRHMLWQKNLKYREKEFAPDLVVTANPGWYFGDHGSPGTMHGYPLADAMRATLFVSGPNIRRGARMDAPCRLADLAPTILQMTKTPYNPREFDGKALELVYRKDQADVAPASQAVYWKDVDLQAWKPINYTPLKPYEHLPITVNHPGSPFDLNNVMYNALTVTELNVLRLFDDVVSPVSGNRLPKMAQVAEDADQRARNGWSNWFGEALETVDLPGLSLADYSWSSLGNLKRVDRAIDWMQNRGKETDHLIAKKVGRDNIPGSRQVNSSVDNTQETVWDLYRYVQRVVVQALDETILNGIENSADRSINYFRQLPAEVPAP
;
A
#
# COMPACT_ATOMS: atom_id res chain seq x y z
N LYS A 1 13.69 -9.40 27.93
CA LYS A 1 14.63 -8.27 28.17
C LYS A 1 15.30 -7.93 26.85
N ALA A 2 14.80 -6.94 26.11
CA ALA A 2 15.51 -6.41 24.95
C ALA A 2 16.46 -5.32 25.44
N SER A 3 17.77 -5.57 25.40
CA SER A 3 18.76 -4.53 25.66
C SER A 3 18.87 -3.66 24.42
N VAL A 4 18.44 -2.40 24.50
CA VAL A 4 18.73 -1.41 23.46
C VAL A 4 20.22 -1.08 23.57
N LYS A 5 21.03 -1.60 22.64
CA LYS A 5 22.45 -1.27 22.54
C LYS A 5 22.59 -0.04 21.64
N LEU A 6 23.05 1.08 22.20
CA LEU A 6 23.41 2.26 21.43
C LEU A 6 24.73 1.99 20.71
N THR A 7 24.69 1.93 19.38
CA THR A 7 25.87 1.90 18.52
C THR A 7 25.99 3.25 17.82
N GLN A 8 27.17 3.87 17.89
CA GLN A 8 27.47 5.18 17.31
C GLN A 8 28.54 5.03 16.21
N GLY A 9 28.52 5.92 15.22
CA GLY A 9 29.50 5.97 14.13
C GLY A 9 28.91 5.67 12.74
N VAL A 10 29.62 6.10 11.69
CA VAL A 10 29.23 5.97 10.28
C VAL A 10 29.05 4.50 9.87
N GLU A 11 29.92 3.61 10.34
CA GLU A 11 29.81 2.18 10.06
C GLU A 11 28.53 1.57 10.67
N ALA A 12 28.18 1.94 11.90
CA ALA A 12 26.96 1.48 12.54
C ALA A 12 25.70 2.05 11.87
N ALA A 13 25.76 3.29 11.37
CA ALA A 13 24.70 3.89 10.57
C ALA A 13 24.51 3.15 9.24
N ASN A 14 25.61 2.88 8.53
CA ASN A 14 25.59 2.12 7.28
C ASN A 14 25.09 0.68 7.47
N GLU A 15 25.53 0.00 8.53
CA GLU A 15 25.06 -1.34 8.88
C GLU A 15 23.57 -1.34 9.22
N TYR A 16 23.11 -0.33 9.95
CA TYR A 16 21.69 -0.13 10.24
C TYR A 16 20.89 0.13 8.97
N ASP A 17 21.31 1.05 8.11
CA ASP A 17 20.60 1.38 6.87
C ASP A 17 20.56 0.19 5.92
N HIS A 18 21.68 -0.50 5.74
CA HIS A 18 21.74 -1.70 4.90
C HIS A 18 20.78 -2.80 5.39
N ARG A 19 20.60 -2.92 6.71
CA ARG A 19 19.63 -3.82 7.32
C ARG A 19 18.20 -3.31 7.19
N ASN A 20 17.94 -2.01 7.25
CA ASN A 20 16.56 -1.49 7.32
C ASN A 20 15.97 -1.07 5.97
N ARG A 21 16.77 -1.06 4.89
CA ARG A 21 16.36 -0.60 3.55
C ARG A 21 16.44 -1.70 2.51
N THR A 22 15.58 -1.63 1.49
CA THR A 22 15.69 -2.46 0.29
C THR A 22 17.06 -2.24 -0.38
N GLY A 23 17.63 -3.28 -0.97
CA GLY A 23 18.87 -3.19 -1.74
C GLY A 23 18.72 -2.45 -3.09
N VAL A 24 17.49 -2.15 -3.50
CA VAL A 24 17.18 -1.35 -4.68
C VAL A 24 16.81 0.05 -4.23
N SER A 25 17.62 1.04 -4.59
CA SER A 25 17.36 2.43 -4.24
C SER A 25 16.13 2.96 -4.98
N PRO A 26 15.23 3.69 -4.28
CA PRO A 26 14.09 4.34 -4.92
C PRO A 26 14.54 5.52 -5.78
N ILE A 27 13.69 5.91 -6.73
CA ILE A 27 14.03 6.91 -7.76
C ILE A 27 14.52 8.25 -7.20
N PHE A 28 13.88 8.76 -6.15
CA PHE A 28 14.26 10.05 -5.55
C PHE A 28 15.70 10.03 -5.02
N GLN A 29 16.20 8.87 -4.55
CA GLN A 29 17.57 8.76 -4.05
C GLN A 29 18.58 8.89 -5.20
N HIS A 30 18.28 8.28 -6.34
CA HIS A 30 19.09 8.46 -7.55
C HIS A 30 19.08 9.92 -8.03
N LEU A 31 17.95 10.60 -7.96
CA LEU A 31 17.86 12.02 -8.30
C LEU A 31 18.73 12.86 -7.35
N ARG A 32 18.61 12.65 -6.03
CA ARG A 32 19.34 13.40 -5.00
C ARG A 32 20.85 13.20 -5.08
N ASN A 33 21.29 11.97 -5.31
CA ASN A 33 22.71 11.66 -5.54
C ASN A 33 23.29 12.37 -6.77
N ASN A 34 22.44 12.87 -7.67
CA ASN A 34 22.81 13.64 -8.85
C ASN A 34 22.39 15.13 -8.75
N GLY A 35 22.16 15.65 -7.54
CA GLY A 35 21.89 17.06 -7.29
C GLY A 35 20.48 17.54 -7.69
N ALA A 36 19.51 16.62 -7.83
CA ALA A 36 18.13 16.93 -8.16
C ALA A 36 17.16 16.27 -7.16
N ASP A 37 15.88 16.65 -7.17
CA ASP A 37 14.86 15.94 -6.38
C ASP A 37 13.54 15.86 -7.13
N TRP A 38 12.72 14.86 -6.81
CA TRP A 38 11.37 14.77 -7.34
C TRP A 38 10.40 15.74 -6.65
N SER A 39 9.28 16.02 -7.29
CA SER A 39 8.14 16.74 -6.72
C SER A 39 6.95 15.79 -6.64
N THR A 40 6.26 15.74 -5.51
CA THR A 40 5.07 14.90 -5.35
C THR A 40 3.97 15.61 -4.59
N GLY A 41 2.71 15.29 -4.93
CA GLY A 41 1.55 15.56 -4.10
C GLY A 41 1.43 14.53 -2.98
N VAL A 42 0.21 14.36 -2.44
CA VAL A 42 -0.07 13.27 -1.50
C VAL A 42 -0.15 11.95 -2.24
N LEU A 43 0.51 10.92 -1.69
CA LEU A 43 0.55 9.55 -2.19
C LEU A 43 -0.22 8.62 -1.21
N PRO A 44 -0.67 7.43 -1.65
CA PRO A 44 -1.44 6.51 -0.79
C PRO A 44 -0.64 6.05 0.43
N MET A 45 0.66 5.95 0.27
CA MET A 45 1.62 5.67 1.33
C MET A 45 2.68 6.75 1.30
N MET A 46 2.49 7.77 2.14
CA MET A 46 3.54 8.73 2.42
C MET A 46 4.27 8.31 3.69
N THR A 47 5.59 8.41 3.65
CA THR A 47 6.44 8.29 4.83
C THR A 47 6.43 9.59 5.66
N GLU A 48 5.72 10.62 5.18
CA GLU A 48 5.63 11.96 5.73
C GLU A 48 4.16 12.42 5.82
N VAL A 49 3.86 13.31 6.75
CA VAL A 49 2.56 13.99 6.83
C VAL A 49 2.35 14.82 5.55
N PRO A 50 1.13 14.86 4.98
CA PRO A 50 0.82 15.72 3.84
C PRO A 50 1.37 17.14 3.98
N PRO A 51 1.93 17.74 2.91
CA PRO A 51 2.37 19.12 2.94
C PRO A 51 1.21 20.03 3.34
N LEU A 52 1.44 21.02 4.22
CA LEU A 52 0.36 21.91 4.69
C LEU A 52 -0.36 22.66 3.56
N LEU A 53 0.37 23.01 2.49
CA LEU A 53 -0.20 23.62 1.29
C LEU A 53 -1.12 22.64 0.52
N TRP A 54 -0.87 21.34 0.64
CA TRP A 54 -1.80 20.34 0.15
C TRP A 54 -3.07 20.30 1.00
N THR A 55 -2.95 20.35 2.33
CA THR A 55 -4.12 20.43 3.23
C THR A 55 -5.01 21.63 2.90
N ARG A 56 -4.41 22.78 2.58
CA ARG A 56 -5.16 23.96 2.08
C ARG A 56 -5.89 23.68 0.77
N SER A 57 -5.27 22.94 -0.14
CA SER A 57 -5.91 22.53 -1.39
C SER A 57 -7.09 21.58 -1.11
N MET A 58 -6.93 20.63 -0.19
CA MET A 58 -8.02 19.75 0.25
C MET A 58 -9.18 20.53 0.87
N VAL A 59 -8.89 21.42 1.82
CA VAL A 59 -9.92 22.24 2.46
C VAL A 59 -10.66 23.06 1.40
N LYS A 60 -9.96 23.69 0.45
CA LYS A 60 -10.57 24.49 -0.62
C LYS A 60 -11.57 23.71 -1.48
N GLU A 61 -11.21 22.50 -1.89
CA GLU A 61 -12.07 21.70 -2.79
C GLU A 61 -13.19 20.97 -2.02
N MET A 62 -12.96 20.63 -0.75
CA MET A 62 -13.95 19.94 0.07
C MET A 62 -15.06 20.88 0.60
N PRO A 63 -16.34 20.47 0.55
CA PRO A 63 -17.43 21.17 1.20
C PRO A 63 -17.28 21.22 2.72
N TYR A 64 -17.88 22.24 3.35
CA TYR A 64 -17.90 22.38 4.81
C TYR A 64 -18.52 21.17 5.51
N LEU A 65 -17.92 20.79 6.64
CA LEU A 65 -18.42 19.73 7.53
C LEU A 65 -18.62 18.36 6.83
N ASN A 66 -17.76 18.07 5.84
CA ASN A 66 -17.89 16.90 4.97
C ASN A 66 -16.63 16.01 4.96
N SER A 67 -15.85 16.00 6.05
CA SER A 67 -14.61 15.21 6.19
C SER A 67 -14.80 13.71 5.91
N GLN A 68 -15.97 13.15 6.24
CA GLN A 68 -16.35 11.76 5.94
C GLN A 68 -16.33 11.43 4.43
N ASN A 69 -16.41 12.44 3.58
CA ASN A 69 -16.37 12.34 2.13
C ASN A 69 -15.09 12.93 1.52
N ALA A 70 -14.07 13.25 2.31
CA ALA A 70 -12.81 13.85 1.83
C ALA A 70 -12.15 13.04 0.70
N TRP A 71 -12.31 11.71 0.73
CA TRP A 71 -11.80 10.80 -0.30
C TRP A 71 -12.30 11.13 -1.72
N GLN A 72 -13.45 11.79 -1.87
CA GLN A 72 -14.01 12.20 -3.17
C GLN A 72 -13.30 13.42 -3.78
N TYR A 73 -12.53 14.16 -2.98
CA TYR A 73 -11.92 15.43 -3.37
C TYR A 73 -10.39 15.35 -3.44
N ILE A 74 -9.80 14.16 -3.27
CA ILE A 74 -8.35 13.98 -3.33
C ILE A 74 -7.80 14.32 -4.73
N ASP A 75 -8.49 13.90 -5.80
CA ASP A 75 -8.09 14.19 -7.18
C ASP A 75 -8.08 15.70 -7.46
N ASP A 76 -9.12 16.43 -7.04
CA ASP A 76 -9.18 17.89 -7.12
C ASP A 76 -8.04 18.54 -6.35
N ALA A 77 -7.85 18.13 -5.09
CA ALA A 77 -6.82 18.68 -4.22
C ALA A 77 -5.40 18.44 -4.76
N ASN A 78 -5.10 17.21 -5.20
CA ASN A 78 -3.81 16.87 -5.80
C ASN A 78 -3.58 17.62 -7.12
N THR A 79 -4.62 17.79 -7.94
CA THR A 79 -4.52 18.55 -9.18
C THR A 79 -4.26 20.03 -8.91
N HIS A 80 -5.04 20.63 -8.00
CA HIS A 80 -4.87 22.02 -7.58
C HIS A 80 -3.45 22.25 -7.03
N TYR A 81 -3.02 21.38 -6.12
CA TYR A 81 -1.69 21.44 -5.51
C TYR A 81 -0.58 21.32 -6.56
N THR A 82 -0.75 20.41 -7.52
CA THR A 82 0.21 20.20 -8.61
C THR A 82 0.38 21.46 -9.46
N VAL A 83 -0.73 21.99 -9.98
CA VAL A 83 -0.74 23.17 -10.86
C VAL A 83 -0.14 24.38 -10.14
N ARG A 84 -0.49 24.59 -8.87
CA ARG A 84 -0.05 25.78 -8.13
C ARG A 84 1.37 25.67 -7.59
N HIS A 85 1.77 24.51 -7.10
CA HIS A 85 2.96 24.40 -6.25
C HIS A 85 4.01 23.41 -6.75
N LEU A 86 3.67 22.46 -7.63
CA LEU A 86 4.63 21.46 -8.09
C LEU A 86 5.21 21.79 -9.47
N LEU A 87 4.39 22.20 -10.44
CA LEU A 87 4.86 22.47 -11.82
C LEU A 87 5.81 23.67 -11.93
N ASN A 88 5.82 24.56 -10.92
CA ASN A 88 6.74 25.68 -10.84
C ASN A 88 8.12 25.28 -10.27
N LYS A 89 8.25 24.08 -9.70
CA LYS A 89 9.53 23.56 -9.22
C LYS A 89 10.33 23.01 -10.39
N ARG A 90 11.64 23.26 -10.40
CA ARG A 90 12.58 22.70 -11.39
C ARG A 90 12.95 21.25 -11.07
N SER A 91 11.97 20.42 -10.72
CA SER A 91 12.18 19.00 -10.45
C SER A 91 12.15 18.20 -11.75
N PRO A 92 13.10 17.26 -11.99
CA PRO A 92 13.10 16.42 -13.19
C PRO A 92 11.92 15.43 -13.24
N VAL A 93 11.31 15.10 -12.09
CA VAL A 93 10.16 14.19 -11.99
C VAL A 93 9.10 14.83 -11.12
N THR A 94 7.85 14.84 -11.61
CA THR A 94 6.67 15.20 -10.80
C THR A 94 5.69 14.02 -10.78
N VAL A 95 5.29 13.58 -9.59
CA VAL A 95 4.32 12.49 -9.38
C VAL A 95 3.00 13.06 -8.87
N VAL A 96 1.91 12.65 -9.52
CA VAL A 96 0.55 13.06 -9.19
C VAL A 96 -0.30 11.82 -9.03
N TRP A 97 -0.96 11.68 -7.89
CA TRP A 97 -1.83 10.54 -7.59
C TRP A 97 -3.30 10.97 -7.67
N LEU A 98 -4.10 10.18 -8.40
CA LEU A 98 -5.52 10.43 -8.68
C LEU A 98 -6.36 9.19 -8.28
N PRO A 99 -6.61 8.97 -6.96
CA PRO A 99 -7.23 7.74 -6.45
C PRO A 99 -8.73 7.58 -6.65
N GLU A 100 -9.46 8.60 -7.07
CA GLU A 100 -10.93 8.53 -7.05
C GLU A 100 -11.44 7.32 -7.84
N THR A 101 -10.79 6.97 -8.95
CA THR A 101 -11.13 5.82 -9.78
C THR A 101 -11.02 4.49 -9.04
N ASP A 102 -9.99 4.31 -8.22
CA ASP A 102 -9.84 3.11 -7.37
C ASP A 102 -10.92 3.10 -6.27
N SER A 103 -11.06 4.22 -5.54
CA SER A 103 -12.02 4.35 -4.45
C SER A 103 -13.47 4.11 -4.88
N VAL A 104 -13.87 4.60 -6.06
CA VAL A 104 -15.20 4.39 -6.61
C VAL A 104 -15.38 2.95 -7.10
N SER A 105 -14.32 2.32 -7.63
CA SER A 105 -14.36 0.93 -8.06
C SER A 105 -14.65 -0.03 -6.91
N HIS A 106 -14.08 0.21 -5.74
CA HIS A 106 -14.36 -0.56 -4.51
C HIS A 106 -15.80 -0.41 -4.00
N LYS A 107 -16.47 0.72 -4.28
CA LYS A 107 -17.74 1.11 -3.63
C LYS A 107 -18.97 0.98 -4.53
N LYS A 108 -18.81 1.00 -5.85
CA LYS A 108 -19.94 1.11 -6.79
C LYS A 108 -20.10 -0.14 -7.65
N SER A 109 -21.36 -0.46 -7.94
CA SER A 109 -21.73 -1.59 -8.81
C SER A 109 -20.96 -1.56 -10.14
N ARG A 110 -20.50 -2.74 -10.56
CA ARG A 110 -19.74 -3.01 -11.78
C ARG A 110 -18.32 -2.42 -11.82
N GLY A 111 -17.87 -1.73 -10.77
CA GLY A 111 -16.54 -1.11 -10.71
C GLY A 111 -16.17 -0.41 -12.02
N GLN A 112 -15.01 -0.78 -12.59
CA GLN A 112 -14.46 -0.25 -13.85
C GLN A 112 -15.41 -0.33 -15.07
N PHE A 113 -16.43 -1.19 -15.05
CA PHE A 113 -17.41 -1.33 -16.14
C PHE A 113 -18.64 -0.43 -15.98
N GLY A 114 -18.85 0.14 -14.79
CA GLY A 114 -20.01 0.96 -14.45
C GLY A 114 -19.68 2.44 -14.28
N ILE A 115 -20.17 3.02 -13.18
CA ILE A 115 -20.08 4.46 -12.91
C ILE A 115 -18.64 4.97 -12.74
N THR A 116 -17.68 4.09 -12.40
CA THR A 116 -16.25 4.40 -12.39
C THR A 116 -15.78 4.97 -13.73
N ARG A 117 -16.41 4.65 -14.86
CA ARG A 117 -16.05 5.30 -16.14
C ARG A 117 -16.20 6.82 -16.11
N ARG A 118 -17.08 7.35 -15.26
CA ARG A 118 -17.19 8.79 -15.02
C ARG A 118 -15.97 9.35 -14.31
N THR A 119 -15.43 8.65 -13.31
CA THR A 119 -14.22 9.09 -12.61
C THR A 119 -13.00 9.02 -13.53
N ILE A 120 -12.94 8.06 -14.47
CA ILE A 120 -11.90 8.05 -15.51
C ILE A 120 -12.01 9.31 -16.39
N ALA A 121 -13.22 9.72 -16.78
CA ALA A 121 -13.42 10.95 -17.54
C ALA A 121 -13.09 12.21 -16.72
N LEU A 122 -13.35 12.21 -15.40
CA LEU A 122 -12.94 13.29 -14.50
C LEU A 122 -11.41 13.36 -14.38
N ALA A 123 -10.74 12.20 -14.22
CA ALA A 123 -9.28 12.12 -14.22
C ALA A 123 -8.66 12.71 -15.50
N ASP A 124 -9.28 12.50 -16.67
CA ASP A 124 -8.86 13.15 -17.91
C ASP A 124 -8.97 14.69 -17.85
N LEU A 125 -10.02 15.22 -17.22
CA LEU A 125 -10.14 16.68 -16.99
C LEU A 125 -9.05 17.21 -16.04
N HIS A 126 -8.67 16.43 -15.02
CA HIS A 126 -7.55 16.76 -14.14
C HIS A 126 -6.22 16.78 -14.89
N ILE A 127 -5.96 15.76 -15.71
CA ILE A 127 -4.79 15.69 -16.59
C ILE A 127 -4.78 16.88 -17.55
N LYS A 128 -5.94 17.25 -18.14
CA LYS A 128 -6.07 18.43 -18.99
C LYS A 128 -5.63 19.71 -18.28
N LYS A 129 -6.05 19.94 -17.03
CA LYS A 129 -5.63 21.13 -16.24
C LYS A 129 -4.11 21.19 -16.10
N ILE A 130 -3.45 20.07 -15.81
CA ILE A 130 -1.99 19.97 -15.71
C ILE A 130 -1.32 20.24 -17.06
N VAL A 131 -1.84 19.64 -18.14
CA VAL A 131 -1.32 19.81 -19.50
C VAL A 131 -1.47 21.26 -19.98
N ASP A 132 -2.58 21.92 -19.67
CA ASP A 132 -2.81 23.31 -20.03
C ASP A 132 -1.84 24.24 -19.30
N GLU A 133 -1.55 23.99 -18.02
CA GLU A 133 -0.53 24.74 -17.28
C GLU A 133 0.88 24.53 -17.86
N LEU A 134 1.23 23.30 -18.20
CA LEU A 134 2.50 23.00 -18.89
C LEU A 134 2.60 23.73 -20.25
N LYS A 135 1.49 23.90 -20.97
CA LYS A 135 1.47 24.67 -22.22
C LYS A 135 1.59 26.17 -21.95
N ALA A 136 0.86 26.70 -20.97
CA ALA A 136 0.88 28.10 -20.58
C ALA A 136 2.27 28.55 -20.12
N THR A 137 3.00 27.67 -19.43
CA THR A 137 4.39 27.89 -18.98
C THR A 137 5.44 27.46 -20.01
N ASN A 138 5.02 27.07 -21.23
CA ASN A 138 5.89 26.62 -22.33
C ASN A 138 6.81 25.43 -21.98
N GLN A 139 6.41 24.60 -21.01
CA GLN A 139 7.14 23.40 -20.58
C GLN A 139 6.70 22.15 -21.38
N PHE A 140 5.45 22.12 -21.86
CA PHE A 140 4.82 20.94 -22.47
C PHE A 140 5.66 20.25 -23.57
N LYS A 141 6.33 21.03 -24.45
CA LYS A 141 7.13 20.48 -25.55
C LYS A 141 8.36 19.70 -25.09
N ASN A 142 8.79 19.90 -23.84
CA ASN A 142 9.98 19.28 -23.25
C ASN A 142 9.62 18.32 -22.10
N THR A 143 8.34 17.99 -21.93
CA THR A 143 7.85 17.13 -20.84
C THR A 143 7.44 15.77 -21.36
N TYR A 144 7.93 14.71 -20.71
CA TYR A 144 7.34 13.37 -20.83
C TYR A 144 6.15 13.24 -19.88
N LEU A 145 5.04 12.71 -20.37
CA LEU A 145 3.86 12.39 -19.57
C LEU A 145 3.71 10.88 -19.55
N MET A 146 3.67 10.31 -18.35
CA MET A 146 3.43 8.90 -18.10
C MET A 146 2.17 8.74 -17.26
N LEU A 147 1.15 8.07 -17.80
CA LEU A 147 -0.06 7.69 -17.08
C LEU A 147 0.03 6.20 -16.76
N VAL A 148 -0.01 5.86 -15.49
CA VAL A 148 0.23 4.51 -14.97
C VAL A 148 -0.89 4.15 -14.00
N SER A 149 -1.43 2.94 -14.08
CA SER A 149 -2.10 2.32 -12.92
C SER A 149 -1.14 1.35 -12.25
N ASP A 150 -1.11 1.34 -10.93
CA ASP A 150 -0.28 0.46 -10.11
C ASP A 150 -0.87 -0.95 -9.95
N HIS A 151 -2.19 -1.09 -10.15
CA HIS A 151 -2.85 -2.38 -10.27
C HIS A 151 -4.12 -2.28 -11.14
N GLY A 152 -4.69 -3.44 -11.46
CA GLY A 152 -6.04 -3.58 -12.02
C GLY A 152 -7.06 -4.00 -10.95
N HIS A 153 -8.30 -4.28 -11.37
CA HIS A 153 -9.38 -4.78 -10.50
C HIS A 153 -10.04 -6.01 -11.12
N HIS A 154 -10.45 -6.93 -10.25
CA HIS A 154 -11.22 -8.12 -10.59
C HIS A 154 -12.72 -7.92 -10.33
N GLY A 155 -13.57 -8.49 -11.19
CA GLY A 155 -15.03 -8.51 -11.03
C GLY A 155 -15.81 -7.41 -11.76
N GLY A 156 -17.13 -7.36 -11.57
CA GLY A 156 -17.99 -6.27 -12.04
C GLY A 156 -18.43 -6.31 -13.51
N ARG A 157 -17.80 -7.16 -14.35
CA ARG A 157 -18.16 -7.26 -15.78
C ARG A 157 -19.52 -7.93 -16.01
N GLY A 158 -19.74 -9.09 -15.39
CA GLY A 158 -20.97 -9.89 -15.56
C GLY A 158 -21.70 -10.17 -14.24
N THR A 159 -20.97 -10.24 -13.13
CA THR A 159 -21.50 -10.54 -11.80
C THR A 159 -20.76 -9.71 -10.73
N HIS A 160 -21.37 -9.61 -9.55
CA HIS A 160 -20.69 -9.12 -8.36
C HIS A 160 -19.73 -10.17 -7.79
N LEU A 161 -18.76 -9.70 -7.01
CA LEU A 161 -17.94 -10.57 -6.18
C LEU A 161 -18.72 -10.98 -4.93
N SER A 162 -18.53 -12.21 -4.49
CA SER A 162 -19.03 -12.69 -3.20
C SER A 162 -17.97 -12.44 -2.13
N HIS A 163 -18.37 -11.86 -1.00
CA HIS A 163 -17.44 -11.69 0.12
C HIS A 163 -17.28 -12.99 0.90
N PHE A 164 -16.09 -13.22 1.43
CA PHE A 164 -15.82 -14.26 2.42
C PHE A 164 -15.01 -13.66 3.56
N ASP A 165 -15.60 -13.61 4.74
CA ASP A 165 -14.90 -13.13 5.94
C ASP A 165 -13.99 -14.24 6.47
N ILE A 166 -12.80 -14.37 5.90
CA ILE A 166 -11.85 -15.42 6.29
C ILE A 166 -11.49 -15.33 7.79
N ALA A 167 -11.43 -14.12 8.35
CA ALA A 167 -11.14 -13.96 9.77
C ALA A 167 -12.25 -14.57 10.61
N ASN A 168 -13.50 -14.18 10.39
CA ASN A 168 -14.56 -14.59 11.30
C ASN A 168 -15.26 -15.88 10.90
N GLN A 169 -15.44 -16.18 9.62
CA GLN A 169 -16.14 -17.37 9.16
C GLN A 169 -15.25 -18.63 9.14
N LEU A 170 -13.94 -18.48 8.92
CA LEU A 170 -13.01 -19.61 8.99
C LEU A 170 -12.32 -19.69 10.34
N PHE A 171 -11.59 -18.65 10.77
CA PHE A 171 -10.76 -18.75 11.97
C PHE A 171 -11.56 -18.60 13.28
N PHE A 172 -12.38 -17.55 13.40
CA PHE A 172 -13.12 -17.27 14.63
C PHE A 172 -14.33 -18.16 14.87
N LYS A 173 -15.08 -18.52 13.83
CA LYS A 173 -16.34 -19.26 14.00
C LYS A 173 -16.12 -20.46 14.93
N PRO A 174 -16.93 -20.64 16.00
CA PRO A 174 -16.73 -21.73 16.94
C PRO A 174 -16.72 -23.07 16.24
N ARG A 175 -15.98 -24.01 16.82
CA ARG A 175 -16.06 -25.42 16.42
C ARG A 175 -17.39 -25.98 16.88
N GLU A 176 -18.13 -26.62 15.98
CA GLU A 176 -19.37 -27.34 16.31
C GLU A 176 -18.99 -28.76 16.73
N ILE A 177 -19.32 -29.12 17.96
CA ILE A 177 -18.87 -30.34 18.62
C ILE A 177 -20.03 -31.30 18.87
N SER A 178 -19.88 -32.56 18.47
CA SER A 178 -20.87 -33.61 18.72
C SER A 178 -21.02 -33.90 20.23
N LYS A 179 -22.07 -34.65 20.59
CA LYS A 179 -22.25 -35.13 21.98
C LYS A 179 -21.07 -35.96 22.50
N THR A 180 -20.29 -36.59 21.60
CA THR A 180 -19.10 -37.39 21.92
C THR A 180 -17.81 -36.57 21.97
N GLY A 181 -17.87 -35.25 21.72
CA GLY A 181 -16.70 -34.36 21.75
C GLY A 181 -15.97 -34.22 20.41
N GLU A 182 -16.48 -34.85 19.34
CA GLU A 182 -15.87 -34.80 18.01
C GLU A 182 -16.21 -33.50 17.29
N TRP A 183 -15.25 -32.97 16.51
CA TRP A 183 -15.47 -31.78 15.71
C TRP A 183 -16.18 -32.16 14.39
N VAL A 184 -17.41 -31.67 14.22
CA VAL A 184 -18.30 -32.06 13.11
C VAL A 184 -18.63 -30.92 12.15
N GLY A 185 -18.32 -29.67 12.50
CA GLY A 185 -18.66 -28.49 11.71
C GLY A 185 -18.17 -27.18 12.33
N GLY A 186 -18.68 -26.05 11.85
CA GLY A 186 -18.26 -24.73 12.34
C GLY A 186 -16.95 -24.23 11.73
N GLY A 187 -16.26 -23.33 12.45
CA GLY A 187 -14.95 -22.81 12.06
C GLY A 187 -13.82 -23.45 12.85
N LEU A 188 -12.65 -22.80 12.84
CA LEU A 188 -11.46 -23.26 13.56
C LEU A 188 -11.50 -22.94 15.04
N GLY A 189 -12.43 -22.11 15.54
CA GLY A 189 -12.56 -21.70 16.95
C GLY A 189 -11.27 -21.09 17.51
N MET A 190 -10.67 -20.15 16.78
CA MET A 190 -9.45 -19.44 17.14
C MET A 190 -9.76 -17.95 17.27
N SER A 191 -9.28 -17.28 18.33
CA SER A 191 -9.41 -15.83 18.40
C SER A 191 -8.67 -15.18 17.23
N VAL A 192 -9.20 -14.08 16.68
CA VAL A 192 -8.63 -13.40 15.52
C VAL A 192 -8.37 -11.94 15.80
N ARG A 193 -7.32 -11.41 15.18
CA ARG A 193 -6.97 -9.99 15.23
C ARG A 193 -6.67 -9.51 13.83
N GLN A 194 -7.20 -8.36 13.46
CA GLN A 194 -6.84 -7.61 12.25
C GLN A 194 -6.48 -6.18 12.66
N HIS A 195 -6.19 -5.32 11.69
CA HIS A 195 -5.96 -3.91 11.98
C HIS A 195 -7.24 -3.28 12.57
N ARG A 196 -7.14 -2.65 13.75
CA ARG A 196 -8.29 -2.05 14.49
C ARG A 196 -9.46 -3.00 14.80
N PHE A 197 -9.26 -4.30 14.65
CA PHE A 197 -10.29 -5.32 14.84
C PHE A 197 -9.78 -6.45 15.72
N TRP A 198 -10.58 -6.86 16.71
CA TRP A 198 -10.25 -8.00 17.57
C TRP A 198 -11.51 -8.76 17.94
N ASN A 199 -11.58 -10.03 17.55
CA ASN A 199 -12.62 -10.95 17.97
C ASN A 199 -12.02 -12.09 18.80
N ARG A 200 -12.47 -12.26 20.04
CA ARG A 200 -11.79 -13.12 21.03
C ARG A 200 -12.76 -14.08 21.73
N HIS A 201 -12.38 -15.35 21.79
CA HIS A 201 -13.04 -16.31 22.66
C HIS A 201 -12.59 -16.13 24.12
N PRO A 202 -13.51 -16.28 25.09
CA PRO A 202 -13.21 -16.02 26.50
C PRO A 202 -12.14 -16.95 27.09
N GLU A 203 -12.12 -18.22 26.69
CA GLU A 203 -11.09 -19.20 27.08
C GLU A 203 -9.69 -18.92 26.51
N HIS A 204 -9.54 -18.00 25.55
CA HIS A 204 -8.23 -17.70 24.99
C HIS A 204 -7.54 -16.55 25.71
N ALA A 205 -6.24 -16.68 25.94
CA ALA A 205 -5.40 -15.60 26.46
C ALA A 205 -5.26 -14.46 25.44
N SER A 206 -4.82 -13.29 25.90
CA SER A 206 -4.69 -12.09 25.04
C SER A 206 -3.67 -12.24 23.91
N ASN A 207 -2.75 -13.20 24.01
CA ASN A 207 -1.72 -13.53 23.03
C ASN A 207 -2.00 -14.84 22.26
N GLU A 208 -3.16 -15.44 22.43
CA GLU A 208 -3.65 -16.60 21.69
C GLU A 208 -4.62 -16.13 20.61
N PHE A 209 -4.08 -15.71 19.47
CA PHE A 209 -4.85 -15.26 18.31
C PHE A 209 -4.16 -15.63 17.00
N VAL A 210 -4.91 -15.57 15.91
CA VAL A 210 -4.37 -15.51 14.55
C VAL A 210 -4.43 -14.06 14.11
N PHE A 211 -3.35 -13.54 13.54
CA PHE A 211 -3.39 -12.22 12.93
C PHE A 211 -3.61 -12.34 11.44
N ILE A 212 -4.57 -11.59 10.92
CA ILE A 212 -4.94 -11.60 9.50
C ILE A 212 -4.79 -10.19 8.96
N ASP A 213 -4.10 -10.07 7.85
CA ASP A 213 -3.88 -8.82 7.11
C ASP A 213 -4.41 -9.02 5.68
N GLY A 214 -5.55 -8.44 5.37
CA GLY A 214 -6.26 -8.67 4.10
C GLY A 214 -7.66 -8.09 4.10
N ASP A 215 -7.79 -6.83 4.52
CA ASP A 215 -9.07 -6.15 4.57
C ASP A 215 -9.51 -5.72 3.17
N PHE A 216 -10.63 -6.30 2.69
CA PHE A 216 -11.30 -5.94 1.42
C PHE A 216 -10.51 -6.21 0.14
N ASP A 217 -9.72 -7.28 0.11
CA ASP A 217 -8.82 -7.60 -1.00
C ASP A 217 -9.00 -9.01 -1.56
N GLY A 218 -8.43 -9.24 -2.74
CA GLY A 218 -8.27 -10.57 -3.34
C GLY A 218 -7.17 -11.42 -2.69
N VAL A 219 -6.48 -10.91 -1.67
CA VAL A 219 -5.39 -11.59 -0.95
C VAL A 219 -5.49 -11.34 0.55
N ALA A 220 -5.16 -12.35 1.35
CA ALA A 220 -5.00 -12.21 2.79
C ALA A 220 -3.71 -12.90 3.25
N ARG A 221 -3.03 -12.27 4.21
CA ARG A 221 -1.81 -12.75 4.86
C ARG A 221 -2.19 -13.22 6.26
N ILE A 222 -1.73 -14.41 6.62
CA ILE A 222 -2.09 -15.08 7.86
C ILE A 222 -0.82 -15.29 8.68
N PHE A 223 -0.86 -14.86 9.94
CA PHE A 223 0.23 -14.97 10.89
C PHE A 223 -0.23 -15.80 12.09
N LEU A 224 0.58 -16.79 12.43
CA LEU A 224 0.26 -17.84 13.39
C LEU A 224 1.32 -17.90 14.50
N PRO A 225 0.91 -18.21 15.74
CA PRO A 225 1.85 -18.69 16.74
C PRO A 225 2.59 -19.94 16.24
N ARG A 226 3.92 -19.98 16.41
CA ARG A 226 4.79 -21.04 15.88
C ARG A 226 4.54 -22.39 16.57
N GLY A 227 4.55 -23.48 15.82
CA GLY A 227 4.25 -24.84 16.29
C GLY A 227 2.76 -25.13 16.45
N HIS A 228 2.07 -24.38 17.31
CA HIS A 228 0.65 -24.56 17.58
C HIS A 228 0.01 -23.27 18.11
N PHE A 229 -1.32 -23.18 18.04
CA PHE A 229 -2.08 -21.97 18.35
C PHE A 229 -1.80 -21.40 19.75
N LYS A 230 -1.75 -22.28 20.76
CA LYS A 230 -1.51 -21.91 22.16
C LYS A 230 -0.02 -21.87 22.56
N SER A 231 0.90 -21.70 21.60
CA SER A 231 2.33 -21.73 21.91
C SER A 231 2.85 -20.41 22.48
N HIS A 232 2.15 -19.30 22.22
CA HIS A 232 2.56 -17.93 22.54
C HIS A 232 3.87 -17.49 21.86
N ARG A 233 4.39 -18.26 20.91
CA ARG A 233 5.66 -17.99 20.21
C ARG A 233 5.38 -17.29 18.88
N TRP A 234 5.70 -16.00 18.76
CA TRP A 234 5.45 -15.22 17.55
C TRP A 234 6.72 -14.89 16.74
N ILE A 235 7.87 -14.72 17.41
CA ILE A 235 9.11 -14.18 16.81
C ILE A 235 10.14 -15.28 16.46
N ASP A 236 9.83 -16.53 16.79
CA ASP A 236 10.70 -17.67 16.49
C ASP A 236 10.71 -18.01 14.99
N LYS A 237 11.75 -18.74 14.56
CA LYS A 237 11.86 -19.21 13.16
C LYS A 237 10.68 -20.14 12.86
N ALA A 238 9.91 -19.82 11.82
CA ALA A 238 8.84 -20.68 11.33
C ALA A 238 9.40 -22.03 10.84
N ALA A 239 8.76 -23.13 11.22
CA ALA A 239 8.99 -24.43 10.64
C ALA A 239 7.82 -24.76 9.69
N PRO A 240 8.03 -24.82 8.36
CA PRO A 240 6.97 -25.11 7.41
C PRO A 240 6.21 -26.41 7.73
N ALA A 241 6.89 -27.42 8.27
CA ALA A 241 6.28 -28.68 8.69
C ALA A 241 5.14 -28.49 9.71
N ASP A 242 5.21 -27.47 10.56
CA ASP A 242 4.16 -27.16 11.54
C ASP A 242 2.82 -26.89 10.84
N LEU A 243 2.83 -26.37 9.61
CA LEU A 243 1.61 -26.07 8.85
C LEU A 243 0.91 -27.34 8.33
N LEU A 244 1.62 -28.46 8.19
CA LEU A 244 1.03 -29.76 7.81
C LEU A 244 0.48 -30.54 9.01
N ALA A 245 0.86 -30.14 10.23
CA ALA A 245 0.45 -30.77 11.48
C ALA A 245 0.23 -29.70 12.55
N TYR A 246 -0.58 -28.70 12.25
CA TYR A 246 -0.82 -27.55 13.12
C TYR A 246 -1.87 -27.90 14.16
N GLN A 247 -1.52 -27.78 15.44
CA GLN A 247 -2.45 -28.02 16.54
C GLN A 247 -3.24 -26.75 16.88
N VAL A 248 -4.54 -26.77 16.62
CA VAL A 248 -5.47 -25.67 16.98
C VAL A 248 -6.00 -25.79 18.41
N ASP A 249 -6.12 -27.03 18.93
CA ASP A 249 -6.60 -27.33 20.28
C ASP A 249 -5.89 -28.57 20.85
N LYS A 250 -5.73 -28.62 22.18
CA LYS A 250 -5.02 -29.71 22.87
C LYS A 250 -5.78 -31.04 22.86
N LYS A 251 -7.10 -31.02 22.72
CA LYS A 251 -7.94 -32.23 22.79
C LYS A 251 -8.03 -32.96 21.45
N ARG A 252 -7.45 -32.41 20.38
CA ARG A 252 -7.62 -32.89 19.01
C ARG A 252 -6.27 -33.13 18.34
N ALA A 253 -6.28 -34.05 17.37
CA ALA A 253 -5.12 -34.31 16.54
C ALA A 253 -4.73 -33.04 15.77
N PRO A 254 -3.44 -32.79 15.53
CA PRO A 254 -3.00 -31.73 14.66
C PRO A 254 -3.54 -31.92 13.24
N MET A 255 -3.70 -30.81 12.51
CA MET A 255 -4.26 -30.84 11.15
C MET A 255 -3.35 -30.24 10.11
N ASN A 256 -3.54 -30.66 8.86
CA ASN A 256 -2.92 -30.00 7.73
C ASN A 256 -3.66 -28.69 7.44
N LEU A 257 -3.14 -27.59 7.98
CA LEU A 257 -3.77 -26.27 7.89
C LEU A 257 -3.83 -25.77 6.43
N ILE A 258 -2.83 -26.12 5.61
CA ILE A 258 -2.79 -25.77 4.18
C ILE A 258 -3.98 -26.40 3.44
N ASP A 259 -4.21 -27.69 3.67
CA ASP A 259 -5.32 -28.41 3.04
C ASP A 259 -6.67 -27.98 3.64
N SER A 260 -6.76 -27.75 4.96
CA SER A 260 -7.98 -27.23 5.61
C SER A 260 -8.42 -25.87 5.04
N ILE A 261 -7.49 -24.93 4.88
CA ILE A 261 -7.79 -23.60 4.34
C ILE A 261 -8.22 -23.70 2.87
N SER A 262 -7.45 -24.41 2.04
CA SER A 262 -7.79 -24.56 0.61
C SER A 262 -9.12 -25.27 0.40
N ALA A 263 -9.44 -26.31 1.18
CA ALA A 263 -10.68 -27.07 1.09
C ALA A 263 -11.91 -26.34 1.67
N THR A 264 -11.73 -25.18 2.29
CA THR A 264 -12.82 -24.39 2.88
C THR A 264 -13.92 -24.14 1.85
N ARG A 265 -15.18 -24.23 2.27
CA ARG A 265 -16.36 -23.94 1.44
C ARG A 265 -17.22 -22.89 2.12
N ALA A 266 -17.80 -22.02 1.31
CA ALA A 266 -18.74 -20.99 1.76
C ALA A 266 -19.90 -20.85 0.77
N VAL A 267 -20.99 -20.26 1.24
CA VAL A 267 -22.16 -19.97 0.41
C VAL A 267 -21.83 -18.77 -0.49
N HIS A 268 -21.75 -19.01 -1.80
CA HIS A 268 -21.59 -17.97 -2.81
C HIS A 268 -22.85 -17.11 -2.90
N GLY A 269 -22.75 -15.88 -3.41
CA GLY A 269 -23.90 -14.99 -3.65
C GLY A 269 -24.99 -15.58 -4.55
N SER A 270 -24.70 -16.68 -5.26
CA SER A 270 -25.69 -17.47 -6.02
C SER A 270 -26.41 -18.55 -5.19
N GLY A 271 -26.17 -18.64 -3.89
CA GLY A 271 -26.72 -19.65 -2.97
C GLY A 271 -26.02 -21.02 -3.02
N GLN A 272 -24.99 -21.20 -3.85
CA GLN A 272 -24.27 -22.47 -3.98
C GLN A 272 -23.02 -22.52 -3.11
N TRP A 273 -22.72 -23.68 -2.53
CA TRP A 273 -21.47 -23.92 -1.79
C TRP A 273 -20.28 -24.05 -2.73
N LYS A 274 -19.33 -23.10 -2.67
CA LYS A 274 -18.10 -23.09 -3.48
C LYS A 274 -16.88 -22.82 -2.60
N HIS A 275 -15.68 -23.00 -3.16
CA HIS A 275 -14.42 -22.66 -2.49
C HIS A 275 -14.14 -21.16 -2.63
N PRO A 276 -14.09 -20.39 -1.52
CA PRO A 276 -13.75 -18.98 -1.58
C PRO A 276 -12.25 -18.73 -1.71
N VAL A 277 -11.41 -19.70 -1.35
CA VAL A 277 -9.95 -19.64 -1.48
C VAL A 277 -9.51 -20.28 -2.79
N ASP A 278 -8.57 -19.64 -3.48
CA ASP A 278 -7.97 -20.10 -4.74
C ASP A 278 -6.63 -20.80 -4.51
N LEU A 279 -5.66 -20.02 -4.02
CA LEU A 279 -4.29 -20.44 -3.76
C LEU A 279 -4.02 -20.30 -2.26
N VAL A 280 -3.34 -21.29 -1.69
CA VAL A 280 -2.68 -21.20 -0.38
C VAL A 280 -1.18 -21.28 -0.62
N ILE A 281 -0.46 -20.25 -0.21
CA ILE A 281 0.96 -20.06 -0.46
C ILE A 281 1.71 -20.12 0.87
N ALA A 282 2.73 -20.96 0.96
CA ALA A 282 3.55 -21.13 2.16
C ALA A 282 5.04 -21.04 1.81
N LYS A 283 5.83 -20.40 2.69
CA LYS A 283 7.29 -20.43 2.56
C LYS A 283 7.81 -21.81 2.97
N LEU A 284 8.65 -22.44 2.13
CA LEU A 284 9.31 -23.72 2.45
C LEU A 284 10.75 -23.51 2.90
N THR A 285 11.48 -22.66 2.18
CA THR A 285 12.87 -22.29 2.50
C THR A 285 13.10 -20.82 2.14
N ASP A 286 14.30 -20.29 2.40
CA ASP A 286 14.68 -18.95 1.94
C ASP A 286 14.69 -18.78 0.41
N ALA A 287 14.60 -19.89 -0.31
CA ALA A 287 14.68 -19.96 -1.76
C ALA A 287 13.49 -20.68 -2.40
N SER A 288 12.49 -21.12 -1.63
CA SER A 288 11.35 -21.86 -2.19
C SER A 288 10.04 -21.64 -1.44
N ILE A 289 8.96 -21.73 -2.20
CA ILE A 289 7.58 -21.63 -1.73
C ILE A 289 6.75 -22.81 -2.24
N LEU A 290 5.69 -23.13 -1.52
CA LEU A 290 4.63 -24.06 -1.88
C LEU A 290 3.39 -23.27 -2.30
N ILE A 291 2.70 -23.74 -3.33
CA ILE A 291 1.37 -23.32 -3.75
C ILE A 291 0.46 -24.55 -3.66
N SER A 292 -0.67 -24.41 -2.97
CA SER A 292 -1.69 -25.46 -2.83
C SER A 292 -3.05 -24.93 -3.28
N THR A 293 -3.87 -25.81 -3.85
CA THR A 293 -5.24 -25.54 -4.27
C THR A 293 -6.15 -26.68 -3.85
N ALA A 294 -7.45 -26.41 -3.73
CA ALA A 294 -8.43 -27.44 -3.40
C ALA A 294 -8.57 -28.52 -4.49
N ASP A 295 -8.38 -28.13 -5.75
CA ASP A 295 -8.87 -28.89 -6.91
C ASP A 295 -7.82 -29.17 -8.00
N ARG A 296 -6.73 -28.40 -8.04
CA ARG A 296 -5.67 -28.48 -9.07
C ARG A 296 -4.36 -29.06 -8.56
N GLY A 297 -4.30 -29.43 -7.28
CA GLY A 297 -3.12 -30.03 -6.66
C GLY A 297 -2.17 -28.99 -6.08
N LYS A 298 -0.88 -29.33 -6.06
CA LYS A 298 0.17 -28.59 -5.35
C LYS A 298 1.40 -28.42 -6.24
N ALA A 299 2.15 -27.33 -6.03
CA ALA A 299 3.38 -27.06 -6.75
C ALA A 299 4.39 -26.29 -5.89
N VAL A 300 5.68 -26.47 -6.17
CA VAL A 300 6.78 -25.75 -5.55
C VAL A 300 7.44 -24.84 -6.58
N ILE A 301 7.69 -23.60 -6.18
CA ILE A 301 8.57 -22.69 -6.91
C ILE A 301 9.87 -22.59 -6.12
N ASP A 302 11.00 -22.89 -6.77
CA ASP A 302 12.33 -22.61 -6.23
C ASP A 302 13.07 -21.59 -7.07
N ARG A 303 13.89 -20.76 -6.41
CA ARG A 303 14.74 -19.77 -7.06
C ARG A 303 16.21 -19.98 -6.70
N LYS A 304 17.11 -19.68 -7.64
CA LYS A 304 18.56 -19.69 -7.45
C LYS A 304 19.20 -18.53 -8.19
N GLN A 305 20.20 -17.88 -7.59
CA GLN A 305 21.01 -16.89 -8.31
C GLN A 305 21.96 -17.59 -9.28
N ASN A 306 22.05 -17.07 -10.51
CA ASN A 306 23.06 -17.46 -11.48
C ASN A 306 24.40 -16.76 -11.19
N GLU A 307 25.40 -16.98 -12.03
CA GLU A 307 26.75 -16.40 -11.89
C GLU A 307 26.74 -14.85 -11.94
N ASP A 308 25.76 -14.26 -12.64
CA ASP A 308 25.55 -12.81 -12.71
C ASP A 308 24.79 -12.24 -11.49
N GLY A 309 24.46 -13.07 -10.49
CA GLY A 309 23.67 -12.67 -9.32
C GLY A 309 22.16 -12.52 -9.57
N LYS A 310 21.67 -12.82 -10.77
CA LYS A 310 20.26 -12.75 -11.15
C LYS A 310 19.49 -14.00 -10.78
N TRP A 311 18.24 -13.84 -10.37
CA TRP A 311 17.39 -14.96 -10.00
C TRP A 311 16.88 -15.73 -11.23
N THR A 312 16.97 -17.06 -11.13
CA THR A 312 16.34 -18.03 -12.03
C THR A 312 15.39 -18.91 -11.21
N TYR A 313 14.28 -19.32 -11.81
CA TYR A 313 13.16 -19.96 -11.12
C TYR A 313 12.78 -21.25 -11.80
N ARG A 314 12.44 -22.28 -11.03
CA ARG A 314 11.84 -23.53 -11.51
C ARG A 314 10.48 -23.74 -10.85
N TYR A 315 9.50 -24.13 -11.65
CA TYR A 315 8.16 -24.52 -11.21
C TYR A 315 8.06 -26.05 -11.25
N ARG A 316 7.61 -26.68 -10.18
CA ARG A 316 7.48 -28.15 -10.07
C ARG A 316 6.13 -28.52 -9.51
N VAL A 317 5.38 -29.36 -10.22
CA VAL A 317 4.14 -29.95 -9.66
C VAL A 317 4.53 -31.06 -8.69
N VAL A 318 3.93 -31.07 -7.49
CA VAL A 318 4.33 -31.97 -6.41
C VAL A 318 3.13 -32.66 -5.76
N THR A 319 3.41 -33.79 -5.12
CA THR A 319 2.46 -34.58 -4.32
C THR A 319 3.14 -35.10 -3.05
N ASN A 320 2.40 -35.85 -2.22
CA ASN A 320 2.89 -36.54 -1.03
C ASN A 320 3.72 -35.63 -0.10
N LEU A 321 3.16 -34.46 0.25
CA LEU A 321 3.79 -33.58 1.23
C LEU A 321 3.92 -34.30 2.59
N GLN A 322 5.11 -34.35 3.16
CA GLN A 322 5.37 -34.97 4.46
C GLN A 322 6.18 -34.04 5.36
N PRO A 323 5.78 -33.85 6.63
CA PRO A 323 6.59 -33.12 7.59
C PRO A 323 7.82 -33.95 7.99
N ASN A 324 8.99 -33.31 8.02
CA ASN A 324 10.23 -33.91 8.49
C ASN A 324 10.54 -33.45 9.93
N ASN A 325 11.34 -34.24 10.66
CA ASN A 325 11.73 -33.95 12.05
C ASN A 325 12.57 -32.67 12.21
N ASP A 326 13.20 -32.18 11.14
CA ASP A 326 13.99 -30.94 11.13
C ASP A 326 13.15 -29.68 10.87
N GLY A 327 11.82 -29.83 10.77
CA GLY A 327 10.88 -28.75 10.49
C GLY A 327 10.69 -28.45 9.00
N SER A 328 11.37 -29.18 8.10
CA SER A 328 11.20 -29.05 6.65
C SER A 328 10.04 -29.91 6.11
N ILE A 329 9.62 -29.66 4.88
CA ILE A 329 8.61 -30.47 4.18
C ILE A 329 9.31 -31.22 3.03
N SER A 330 9.18 -32.54 3.01
CA SER A 330 9.52 -33.39 1.86
C SER A 330 8.31 -33.57 0.95
N PHE A 331 8.56 -33.84 -0.33
CA PHE A 331 7.54 -33.99 -1.36
C PHE A 331 8.05 -34.82 -2.53
N THR A 332 7.12 -35.37 -3.32
CA THR A 332 7.42 -36.10 -4.55
C THR A 332 7.08 -35.22 -5.76
N GLU A 333 8.04 -35.00 -6.67
CA GLU A 333 7.79 -34.32 -7.94
C GLU A 333 6.99 -35.22 -8.89
N VAL A 334 6.02 -34.63 -9.60
CA VAL A 334 5.21 -35.35 -10.60
C VAL A 334 5.87 -35.16 -11.96
N GLU A 335 6.39 -36.23 -12.57
CA GLU A 335 7.14 -36.16 -13.83
C GLU A 335 6.29 -35.73 -15.03
N SER A 336 5.02 -36.12 -15.09
CA SER A 336 4.10 -35.82 -16.21
C SER A 336 2.77 -35.27 -15.69
N PRO A 337 2.77 -34.05 -15.13
CA PRO A 337 1.58 -33.49 -14.49
C PRO A 337 0.49 -33.22 -15.53
N GLN A 338 -0.75 -33.56 -15.18
CA GLN A 338 -1.95 -33.31 -16.00
C GLN A 338 -2.71 -32.04 -15.57
N LYS A 339 -2.43 -31.55 -14.36
CA LYS A 339 -3.01 -30.34 -13.77
C LYS A 339 -1.94 -29.66 -12.93
N ASP A 340 -2.07 -28.35 -12.78
CA ASP A 340 -1.19 -27.56 -11.94
C ASP A 340 -1.95 -26.40 -11.28
N PRO A 341 -1.55 -25.96 -10.06
CA PRO A 341 -2.16 -24.84 -9.35
C PRO A 341 -2.39 -23.56 -10.17
N LEU A 342 -1.41 -23.19 -10.99
CA LEU A 342 -1.39 -21.92 -11.73
C LEU A 342 -1.95 -22.06 -13.14
N ARG A 343 -2.54 -23.21 -13.48
CA ARG A 343 -3.14 -23.51 -14.79
C ARG A 343 -2.19 -23.25 -15.97
N LEU A 344 -0.88 -23.39 -15.74
CA LEU A 344 0.12 -23.16 -16.78
C LEU A 344 0.03 -24.22 -17.89
N LEU A 345 -0.35 -25.46 -17.54
CA LEU A 345 -0.53 -26.56 -18.50
C LEU A 345 -1.67 -26.32 -19.51
N GLU A 346 -2.57 -25.36 -19.27
CA GLU A 346 -3.59 -24.95 -20.24
C GLU A 346 -2.96 -24.17 -21.43
N TYR A 347 -1.77 -23.62 -21.25
CA TYR A 347 -1.12 -22.70 -22.20
C TYR A 347 0.26 -23.19 -22.70
N MET A 348 0.90 -24.11 -21.99
CA MET A 348 2.26 -24.56 -22.31
C MET A 348 2.49 -26.05 -21.98
N SER A 349 3.51 -26.63 -22.62
CA SER A 349 3.95 -28.00 -22.35
C SER A 349 4.60 -28.12 -20.96
N SER A 350 4.40 -29.26 -20.29
CA SER A 350 5.09 -29.61 -19.04
C SER A 350 6.62 -29.58 -19.15
N ARG A 351 7.19 -29.70 -20.36
CA ARG A 351 8.64 -29.56 -20.59
C ARG A 351 9.22 -28.23 -20.13
N VAL A 352 8.40 -27.17 -20.10
CA VAL A 352 8.82 -25.86 -19.58
C VAL A 352 9.20 -25.96 -18.10
N PHE A 353 8.63 -26.91 -17.35
CA PHE A 353 8.86 -27.08 -15.90
C PHE A 353 10.17 -27.83 -15.58
N GLU A 354 10.77 -28.50 -16.56
CA GLU A 354 12.03 -29.23 -16.41
C GLU A 354 13.23 -28.29 -16.20
N TYR A 355 13.13 -27.06 -16.71
CA TYR A 355 14.22 -26.09 -16.74
C TYR A 355 14.01 -24.91 -15.79
N ARG A 356 15.12 -24.25 -15.45
CA ARG A 356 15.09 -22.95 -14.79
C ARG A 356 15.01 -21.85 -15.83
N HIS A 357 14.12 -20.89 -15.60
CA HIS A 357 13.98 -19.72 -16.45
C HIS A 357 14.30 -18.46 -15.65
N THR A 358 14.83 -17.47 -16.33
CA THR A 358 14.99 -16.11 -15.80
C THR A 358 13.64 -15.44 -15.57
N GLU A 359 13.62 -14.36 -14.80
CA GLU A 359 12.41 -13.58 -14.58
C GLU A 359 11.79 -13.05 -15.88
N GLN A 360 12.61 -12.69 -16.87
CA GLN A 360 12.13 -12.16 -18.14
C GLN A 360 11.48 -13.24 -19.02
N GLU A 361 12.02 -14.44 -18.99
CA GLU A 361 11.46 -15.60 -19.69
C GLU A 361 10.11 -15.98 -19.06
N TRP A 362 10.05 -16.09 -17.74
CA TRP A 362 8.77 -16.34 -17.04
C TRP A 362 7.72 -15.27 -17.33
N LEU A 363 8.10 -13.99 -17.36
CA LEU A 363 7.18 -12.90 -17.74
C LEU A 363 6.60 -13.13 -19.13
N ARG A 364 7.45 -13.46 -20.11
CA ARG A 364 7.01 -13.68 -21.50
C ARG A 364 6.13 -14.90 -21.65
N ILE A 365 6.51 -16.01 -21.01
CA ILE A 365 5.80 -17.29 -21.08
C ILE A 365 4.43 -17.19 -20.41
N THR A 366 4.32 -16.45 -19.30
CA THR A 366 3.09 -16.39 -18.49
C THR A 366 2.21 -15.18 -18.78
N ALA A 367 2.65 -14.18 -19.55
CA ALA A 367 1.90 -12.93 -19.78
C ALA A 367 0.43 -13.11 -20.23
N MET A 368 0.15 -14.19 -20.96
CA MET A 368 -1.17 -14.48 -21.52
C MET A 368 -1.96 -15.54 -20.73
N THR A 369 -1.41 -16.07 -19.63
CA THR A 369 -2.09 -17.09 -18.81
C THR A 369 -3.10 -16.44 -17.86
N THR A 370 -3.86 -17.28 -17.16
CA THR A 370 -4.79 -16.86 -16.10
C THR A 370 -4.07 -16.12 -14.96
N TYR A 371 -2.83 -16.51 -14.66
CA TYR A 371 -2.00 -15.95 -13.59
C TYR A 371 -0.70 -15.38 -14.17
N PRO A 372 -0.74 -14.19 -14.79
CA PRO A 372 0.43 -13.65 -15.47
C PRO A 372 1.53 -13.29 -14.49
N ASP A 373 2.78 -13.56 -14.84
CA ASP A 373 3.97 -13.29 -14.04
C ASP A 373 4.00 -13.94 -12.63
N SER A 374 3.05 -14.84 -12.35
CA SER A 374 2.80 -15.36 -11.00
C SER A 374 3.98 -16.11 -10.39
N ILE A 375 4.80 -16.80 -11.20
CA ILE A 375 6.01 -17.50 -10.71
C ILE A 375 6.97 -16.54 -10.01
N VAL A 376 7.20 -15.37 -10.60
CA VAL A 376 8.13 -14.37 -10.07
C VAL A 376 7.46 -13.54 -8.98
N THR A 377 6.26 -13.02 -9.25
CA THR A 377 5.55 -12.09 -8.34
C THR A 377 5.17 -12.74 -7.02
N ILE A 378 4.60 -13.95 -7.03
CA ILE A 378 4.23 -14.65 -5.79
C ILE A 378 5.48 -15.00 -4.98
N THR A 379 6.56 -15.40 -5.65
CA THR A 379 7.83 -15.70 -4.96
C THR A 379 8.43 -14.46 -4.32
N ARG A 380 8.37 -13.30 -4.99
CA ARG A 380 8.82 -12.01 -4.45
C ARG A 380 7.93 -11.50 -3.31
N HIS A 381 6.66 -11.87 -3.29
CA HIS A 381 5.75 -11.57 -2.18
C HIS A 381 6.13 -12.32 -0.90
N MET A 382 6.66 -13.55 -1.02
CA MET A 382 6.97 -14.42 0.12
C MET A 382 8.43 -14.39 0.56
N LEU A 383 9.38 -14.24 -0.39
CA LEU A 383 10.81 -14.43 -0.11
C LEU A 383 11.57 -13.11 -0.04
N TRP A 384 12.29 -12.94 1.06
CA TRP A 384 12.96 -11.69 1.43
C TRP A 384 14.37 -11.56 0.85
N GLN A 385 14.84 -10.31 0.73
CA GLN A 385 16.24 -10.02 0.40
C GLN A 385 17.14 -10.36 1.60
N LYS A 386 18.38 -10.78 1.32
CA LYS A 386 19.32 -11.24 2.36
C LYS A 386 19.58 -10.19 3.44
N ASN A 387 19.67 -8.91 3.07
CA ASN A 387 19.91 -7.80 3.97
C ASN A 387 18.71 -7.48 4.88
N LEU A 388 17.49 -7.79 4.43
CA LEU A 388 16.24 -7.61 5.19
C LEU A 388 15.85 -8.83 6.04
N LYS A 389 16.66 -9.89 6.04
CA LYS A 389 16.31 -11.19 6.65
C LYS A 389 15.98 -11.14 8.14
N TYR A 390 16.50 -10.19 8.91
CA TYR A 390 16.14 -10.09 10.33
C TYR A 390 14.73 -9.51 10.54
N ARG A 391 14.21 -8.68 9.60
CA ARG A 391 12.82 -8.16 9.64
C ARG A 391 11.81 -9.24 9.29
N GLU A 392 12.22 -10.24 8.50
CA GLU A 392 11.36 -11.36 8.11
C GLU A 392 10.63 -11.99 9.31
N LYS A 393 11.31 -12.15 10.45
CA LYS A 393 10.72 -12.78 11.65
C LYS A 393 9.48 -12.05 12.19
N GLU A 394 9.40 -10.74 11.94
CA GLU A 394 8.34 -9.86 12.45
C GLU A 394 7.24 -9.62 11.41
N PHE A 395 7.62 -9.54 10.13
CA PHE A 395 6.71 -9.09 9.06
C PHE A 395 6.34 -10.17 8.04
N ALA A 396 6.99 -11.34 8.05
CA ALA A 396 6.67 -12.40 7.11
C ALA A 396 5.45 -13.20 7.56
N PRO A 397 4.43 -13.35 6.70
CA PRO A 397 3.29 -14.20 7.00
C PRO A 397 3.68 -15.68 6.98
N ASP A 398 2.97 -16.48 7.76
CA ASP A 398 3.05 -17.94 7.72
C ASP A 398 2.43 -18.49 6.42
N LEU A 399 1.29 -17.91 6.05
CA LEU A 399 0.54 -18.27 4.85
C LEU A 399 0.06 -17.00 4.15
N VAL A 400 0.03 -17.03 2.82
CA VAL A 400 -0.69 -16.06 2.01
C VAL A 400 -1.75 -16.81 1.23
N VAL A 401 -2.97 -16.30 1.23
CA VAL A 401 -4.10 -16.91 0.54
C VAL A 401 -4.68 -15.93 -0.45
N THR A 402 -5.15 -16.42 -1.58
CA THR A 402 -5.81 -15.59 -2.60
C THR A 402 -7.26 -16.02 -2.77
N ALA A 403 -8.14 -15.07 -3.05
CA ALA A 403 -9.55 -15.36 -3.26
C ALA A 403 -9.79 -15.99 -4.64
N ASN A 404 -10.73 -16.94 -4.70
CA ASN A 404 -11.16 -17.61 -5.92
C ASN A 404 -11.83 -16.59 -6.88
N PRO A 405 -11.68 -16.70 -8.21
CA PRO A 405 -12.43 -15.86 -9.14
C PRO A 405 -13.91 -15.73 -8.77
N GLY A 406 -14.39 -14.49 -8.67
CA GLY A 406 -15.74 -14.19 -8.19
C GLY A 406 -15.88 -14.04 -6.67
N TRP A 407 -14.78 -14.13 -5.90
CA TRP A 407 -14.74 -13.91 -4.46
C TRP A 407 -13.77 -12.80 -4.07
N TYR A 408 -13.90 -12.26 -2.87
CA TYR A 408 -12.89 -11.43 -2.20
C TYR A 408 -12.96 -11.65 -0.68
N PHE A 409 -11.92 -11.25 0.05
CA PHE A 409 -11.90 -11.33 1.52
C PHE A 409 -12.33 -10.02 2.15
N GLY A 410 -13.28 -10.08 3.08
CA GLY A 410 -13.78 -8.90 3.80
C GLY A 410 -14.92 -9.26 4.75
N ASP A 411 -15.11 -8.43 5.77
CA ASP A 411 -16.14 -8.59 6.82
C ASP A 411 -17.53 -8.08 6.39
N HIS A 412 -17.58 -7.22 5.36
CA HIS A 412 -18.82 -6.68 4.79
C HIS A 412 -18.88 -6.89 3.27
N GLY A 413 -20.10 -7.09 2.77
CA GLY A 413 -20.36 -7.17 1.33
C GLY A 413 -20.24 -5.82 0.62
N SER A 414 -19.55 -5.79 -0.51
CA SER A 414 -19.42 -4.65 -1.42
C SER A 414 -19.95 -4.98 -2.81
N PRO A 415 -20.68 -4.05 -3.46
CA PRO A 415 -21.07 -4.20 -4.86
C PRO A 415 -19.93 -3.94 -5.85
N GLY A 416 -18.77 -3.49 -5.37
CA GLY A 416 -17.62 -3.08 -6.17
C GLY A 416 -16.76 -4.21 -6.71
N THR A 417 -15.58 -3.82 -7.18
CA THR A 417 -14.51 -4.69 -7.71
C THR A 417 -13.27 -4.52 -6.86
N MET A 418 -12.54 -5.59 -6.57
CA MET A 418 -11.39 -5.57 -5.67
C MET A 418 -10.07 -5.73 -6.44
N HIS A 419 -8.96 -5.36 -5.82
CA HIS A 419 -7.60 -5.62 -6.32
C HIS A 419 -6.89 -6.68 -5.46
N GLY A 420 -5.58 -6.86 -5.65
CA GLY A 420 -4.77 -7.81 -4.85
C GLY A 420 -4.77 -9.26 -5.34
N TYR A 421 -5.43 -9.58 -6.45
CA TYR A 421 -5.43 -10.94 -7.01
C TYR A 421 -4.19 -11.21 -7.87
N PRO A 422 -3.73 -12.47 -7.94
CA PRO A 422 -2.77 -12.90 -8.96
C PRO A 422 -3.44 -13.16 -10.33
N LEU A 423 -4.67 -12.66 -10.55
CA LEU A 423 -5.46 -12.88 -11.76
C LEU A 423 -5.13 -11.82 -12.84
N ALA A 424 -5.30 -12.19 -14.11
CA ALA A 424 -4.91 -11.34 -15.23
C ALA A 424 -5.53 -9.93 -15.23
N ASP A 425 -6.79 -9.77 -14.82
CA ASP A 425 -7.46 -8.47 -14.76
C ASP A 425 -7.04 -7.60 -13.56
N ALA A 426 -6.52 -8.20 -12.50
CA ALA A 426 -5.93 -7.49 -11.37
C ALA A 426 -4.43 -7.18 -11.56
N MET A 427 -3.69 -8.06 -12.25
CA MET A 427 -2.24 -7.91 -12.46
C MET A 427 -1.87 -7.05 -13.68
N ARG A 428 -2.77 -6.92 -14.66
CA ARG A 428 -2.51 -6.09 -15.85
C ARG A 428 -2.80 -4.62 -15.55
N ALA A 429 -1.74 -3.91 -15.18
CA ALA A 429 -1.71 -2.46 -15.10
C ALA A 429 -1.81 -1.80 -16.50
N THR A 430 -2.21 -0.53 -16.51
CA THR A 430 -2.22 0.29 -17.72
C THR A 430 -1.01 1.23 -17.75
N LEU A 431 -0.39 1.40 -18.92
CA LEU A 431 0.71 2.33 -19.14
C LEU A 431 0.50 3.11 -20.45
N PHE A 432 0.41 4.43 -20.35
CA PHE A 432 0.49 5.34 -21.49
C PHE A 432 1.69 6.27 -21.34
N VAL A 433 2.40 6.48 -22.44
CA VAL A 433 3.57 7.36 -22.48
C VAL A 433 3.42 8.31 -23.65
N SER A 434 3.67 9.60 -23.41
CA SER A 434 3.75 10.63 -24.45
C SER A 434 4.85 11.63 -24.14
N GLY A 435 5.33 12.35 -25.14
CA GLY A 435 6.38 13.35 -24.97
C GLY A 435 7.34 13.44 -26.15
N PRO A 436 8.47 14.15 -25.97
CA PRO A 436 9.54 14.25 -26.96
C PRO A 436 10.01 12.86 -27.41
N ASN A 437 10.21 12.66 -28.71
CA ASN A 437 10.78 11.42 -29.26
C ASN A 437 10.03 10.11 -28.93
N ILE A 438 8.82 10.17 -28.36
CA ILE A 438 7.95 9.01 -28.15
C ILE A 438 7.19 8.68 -29.44
N ARG A 439 6.99 7.39 -29.71
CA ARG A 439 6.21 6.91 -30.87
C ARG A 439 4.74 7.31 -30.70
N ARG A 440 4.15 7.93 -31.73
CA ARG A 440 2.75 8.37 -31.68
C ARG A 440 1.82 7.27 -32.18
N GLY A 441 0.72 7.06 -31.47
CA GLY A 441 -0.29 6.06 -31.84
C GLY A 441 0.20 4.61 -31.80
N ALA A 442 1.39 4.36 -31.22
CA ALA A 442 1.96 3.03 -31.15
C ALA A 442 1.35 2.23 -30.00
N ARG A 443 1.11 0.95 -30.26
CA ARG A 443 0.78 -0.05 -29.23
C ARG A 443 1.95 -1.00 -29.05
N MET A 444 2.29 -1.29 -27.80
CA MET A 444 3.36 -2.20 -27.43
C MET A 444 2.76 -3.41 -26.72
N ASP A 445 2.86 -4.58 -27.34
CA ASP A 445 2.35 -5.83 -26.78
C ASP A 445 3.43 -6.65 -26.04
N ALA A 446 4.67 -6.15 -26.00
CA ALA A 446 5.73 -6.77 -25.22
C ALA A 446 5.43 -6.63 -23.71
N PRO A 447 5.44 -7.73 -22.93
CA PRO A 447 5.10 -7.65 -21.52
C PRO A 447 6.20 -6.95 -20.73
N CYS A 448 5.78 -6.05 -19.84
CA CYS A 448 6.62 -5.28 -18.93
C CYS A 448 6.06 -5.31 -17.51
N ARG A 449 6.86 -4.87 -16.54
CA ARG A 449 6.49 -4.75 -15.13
C ARG A 449 6.51 -3.30 -14.69
N LEU A 450 5.85 -2.99 -13.57
CA LEU A 450 6.01 -1.69 -12.91
C LEU A 450 7.46 -1.43 -12.47
N ALA A 451 8.24 -2.49 -12.19
CA ALA A 451 9.66 -2.38 -11.90
C ALA A 451 10.48 -1.77 -13.06
N ASP A 452 9.97 -1.80 -14.29
CA ASP A 452 10.60 -1.20 -15.46
C ASP A 452 10.47 0.33 -15.49
N LEU A 453 9.56 0.92 -14.69
CA LEU A 453 9.29 2.35 -14.69
C LEU A 453 10.46 3.17 -14.15
N ALA A 454 11.03 2.79 -13.02
CA ALA A 454 12.14 3.54 -12.41
C ALA A 454 13.35 3.70 -13.35
N PRO A 455 13.93 2.63 -13.94
CA PRO A 455 15.02 2.78 -14.90
C PRO A 455 14.60 3.51 -16.19
N THR A 456 13.32 3.38 -16.60
CA THR A 456 12.78 4.15 -17.75
C THR A 456 12.76 5.65 -17.46
N ILE A 457 12.28 6.06 -16.29
CA ILE A 457 12.21 7.48 -15.89
C ILE A 457 13.63 8.04 -15.76
N LEU A 458 14.56 7.33 -15.11
CA LEU A 458 15.95 7.75 -14.99
C LEU A 458 16.62 7.95 -16.37
N GLN A 459 16.31 7.08 -17.34
CA GLN A 459 16.76 7.25 -18.72
C GLN A 459 16.13 8.49 -19.38
N MET A 460 14.82 8.72 -19.21
CA MET A 460 14.11 9.89 -19.75
C MET A 460 14.65 11.22 -19.18
N THR A 461 14.97 11.24 -17.88
CA THR A 461 15.56 12.41 -17.20
C THR A 461 17.07 12.52 -17.42
N LYS A 462 17.68 11.55 -18.10
CA LYS A 462 19.14 11.43 -18.28
C LYS A 462 19.91 11.42 -16.96
N THR A 463 19.29 10.93 -15.90
CA THR A 463 19.92 10.77 -14.59
C THR A 463 20.83 9.54 -14.62
N PRO A 464 22.12 9.66 -14.29
CA PRO A 464 23.02 8.52 -14.22
C PRO A 464 22.53 7.44 -13.23
N TYR A 465 22.52 6.19 -13.67
CA TYR A 465 22.20 5.04 -12.83
C TYR A 465 22.92 3.79 -13.35
N ASN A 466 23.06 2.78 -12.49
CA ASN A 466 23.60 1.48 -12.85
C ASN A 466 22.46 0.49 -13.13
N PRO A 467 22.28 0.01 -14.37
CA PRO A 467 21.18 -0.90 -14.71
C PRO A 467 21.20 -2.23 -13.94
N ARG A 468 22.34 -2.61 -13.34
CA ARG A 468 22.45 -3.84 -12.53
C ARG A 468 21.80 -3.72 -11.14
N GLU A 469 21.50 -2.50 -10.69
CA GLU A 469 20.84 -2.25 -9.39
C GLU A 469 19.32 -2.43 -9.46
N PHE A 470 18.74 -2.49 -10.66
CA PHE A 470 17.31 -2.59 -10.86
C PHE A 470 16.89 -4.00 -11.26
N ASP A 471 15.75 -4.42 -10.72
CA ASP A 471 15.06 -5.63 -11.16
C ASP A 471 14.45 -5.46 -12.56
N GLY A 472 13.93 -4.26 -12.84
CA GLY A 472 13.35 -3.91 -14.13
C GLY A 472 14.38 -3.42 -15.13
N LYS A 473 13.93 -3.24 -16.38
CA LYS A 473 14.72 -2.71 -17.48
C LYS A 473 14.04 -1.48 -18.06
N ALA A 474 14.83 -0.52 -18.53
CA ALA A 474 14.26 0.63 -19.20
C ALA A 474 13.53 0.23 -20.49
N LEU A 475 12.35 0.83 -20.72
CA LEU A 475 11.47 0.51 -21.83
C LEU A 475 11.91 1.21 -23.11
N GLU A 476 13.06 0.85 -23.67
CA GLU A 476 13.64 1.51 -24.85
C GLU A 476 12.72 1.50 -26.09
N LEU A 477 11.83 0.52 -26.16
CA LEU A 477 10.86 0.40 -27.23
C LEU A 477 9.86 1.59 -27.28
N VAL A 478 9.74 2.43 -26.26
CA VAL A 478 8.81 3.59 -26.31
C VAL A 478 9.30 4.69 -27.25
N TYR A 479 10.61 4.77 -27.50
CA TYR A 479 11.23 5.81 -28.32
C TYR A 479 11.09 5.53 -29.82
N ARG A 480 11.05 6.59 -30.63
CA ARG A 480 11.15 6.51 -32.09
C ARG A 480 12.53 5.99 -32.49
N LYS A 481 12.59 5.11 -33.48
CA LYS A 481 13.84 4.76 -34.18
C LYS A 481 13.90 5.49 -35.52
N ASP A 482 15.10 5.80 -36.01
CA ASP A 482 15.34 6.54 -37.26
C ASP A 482 14.95 5.80 -38.56
N GLN A 483 14.24 4.67 -38.46
CA GLN A 483 13.65 3.97 -39.60
C GLN A 483 12.13 4.06 -39.51
N ALA A 484 11.50 4.39 -40.64
CA ALA A 484 10.05 4.53 -40.80
C ALA A 484 9.28 3.43 -40.05
N ASP A 485 8.79 3.77 -38.86
CA ASP A 485 8.04 2.86 -38.00
C ASP A 485 6.81 2.39 -38.79
N VAL A 486 6.82 1.10 -39.15
CA VAL A 486 5.69 0.39 -39.71
C VAL A 486 4.49 0.62 -38.79
N ALA A 487 3.38 1.05 -39.38
CA ALA A 487 2.13 1.31 -38.67
C ALA A 487 1.79 0.12 -37.73
N PRO A 488 1.34 0.37 -36.49
CA PRO A 488 0.95 -0.71 -35.60
C PRO A 488 -0.13 -1.56 -36.26
N ALA A 489 0.07 -2.89 -36.26
CA ALA A 489 -0.87 -3.85 -36.84
C ALA A 489 -2.21 -3.93 -36.08
N SER A 490 -2.35 -3.21 -34.97
CA SER A 490 -3.58 -3.16 -34.16
C SER A 490 -4.27 -1.81 -34.32
N GLN A 491 -5.52 -1.86 -34.82
CA GLN A 491 -6.40 -0.70 -34.92
C GLN A 491 -6.59 -0.07 -33.54
N ALA A 492 -6.51 1.26 -33.46
CA ALA A 492 -6.85 1.99 -32.25
C ALA A 492 -8.29 1.66 -31.86
N VAL A 493 -8.52 1.36 -30.59
CA VAL A 493 -9.86 1.16 -30.03
C VAL A 493 -10.40 2.54 -29.67
N TYR A 494 -11.51 2.95 -30.28
CA TYR A 494 -12.16 4.22 -29.97
C TYR A 494 -13.25 4.03 -28.93
N TRP A 495 -13.68 5.12 -28.27
CA TRP A 495 -14.73 5.08 -27.24
C TRP A 495 -16.02 4.39 -27.71
N LYS A 496 -16.37 4.53 -28.99
CA LYS A 496 -17.53 3.87 -29.62
C LYS A 496 -17.37 2.34 -29.75
N ASP A 497 -16.14 1.85 -29.73
CA ASP A 497 -15.79 0.44 -29.82
C ASP A 497 -15.69 -0.20 -28.42
N VAL A 498 -15.80 0.62 -27.36
CA VAL A 498 -15.86 0.16 -25.96
C VAL A 498 -17.30 -0.25 -25.65
N ASP A 499 -17.47 -1.42 -25.03
CA ASP A 499 -18.79 -1.93 -24.63
C ASP A 499 -19.52 -0.94 -23.70
N LEU A 500 -20.47 -0.19 -24.27
CA LEU A 500 -21.39 0.72 -23.58
C LEU A 500 -22.66 -0.01 -23.09
N GLN A 501 -22.79 -1.33 -23.21
CA GLN A 501 -23.96 -2.03 -22.67
C GLN A 501 -23.89 -2.23 -21.15
N ALA A 502 -22.73 -1.92 -20.55
CA ALA A 502 -22.45 -2.09 -19.12
C ALA A 502 -23.04 -1.01 -18.18
N TRP A 503 -23.82 -0.03 -18.66
CA TRP A 503 -24.44 0.98 -17.79
C TRP A 503 -25.65 0.48 -16.98
N LYS A 504 -26.22 -0.68 -17.33
CA LYS A 504 -27.32 -1.27 -16.55
C LYS A 504 -26.78 -1.79 -15.21
N PRO A 505 -27.38 -1.40 -14.07
CA PRO A 505 -27.02 -1.96 -12.77
C PRO A 505 -27.11 -3.48 -12.79
N ILE A 506 -26.16 -4.15 -12.14
CA ILE A 506 -26.30 -5.57 -11.80
C ILE A 506 -27.04 -5.63 -10.47
N ASN A 507 -28.03 -6.53 -10.36
CA ASN A 507 -28.73 -6.75 -9.11
C ASN A 507 -27.73 -7.28 -8.07
N TYR A 508 -27.58 -6.53 -6.99
CA TYR A 508 -26.72 -6.88 -5.87
C TYR A 508 -27.58 -7.16 -4.65
N THR A 509 -27.34 -8.32 -4.03
CA THR A 509 -27.87 -8.62 -2.71
C THR A 509 -26.67 -8.98 -1.84
N PRO A 510 -26.28 -8.11 -0.89
CA PRO A 510 -25.17 -8.43 -0.01
C PRO A 510 -25.53 -9.68 0.80
N LEU A 511 -24.58 -10.60 0.89
CA LEU A 511 -24.66 -11.66 1.89
C LEU A 511 -24.67 -11.00 3.28
N LYS A 512 -25.40 -11.60 4.23
CA LYS A 512 -25.41 -11.10 5.60
C LYS A 512 -23.99 -11.18 6.17
N PRO A 513 -23.50 -10.12 6.83
CA PRO A 513 -22.25 -10.18 7.59
C PRO A 513 -22.29 -11.31 8.61
N TYR A 514 -21.12 -11.75 9.06
CA TYR A 514 -21.02 -12.75 10.11
C TYR A 514 -21.71 -12.24 11.40
N GLU A 515 -22.56 -13.08 12.00
CA GLU A 515 -23.49 -12.64 13.05
C GLU A 515 -22.82 -12.25 14.37
N HIS A 516 -21.61 -12.74 14.61
CA HIS A 516 -20.82 -12.46 15.80
C HIS A 516 -19.63 -11.52 15.52
N LEU A 517 -19.79 -10.61 14.56
CA LEU A 517 -18.85 -9.50 14.41
C LEU A 517 -18.88 -8.60 15.67
N PRO A 518 -17.72 -8.13 16.15
CA PRO A 518 -17.65 -7.14 17.20
C PRO A 518 -18.30 -5.83 16.75
N ILE A 519 -18.96 -5.15 17.68
CA ILE A 519 -19.49 -3.81 17.46
C ILE A 519 -18.32 -2.82 17.58
N THR A 520 -18.16 -1.94 16.61
CA THR A 520 -17.24 -0.81 16.70
C THR A 520 -18.00 0.50 16.75
N VAL A 521 -17.50 1.47 17.52
CA VAL A 521 -17.97 2.87 17.50
C VAL A 521 -17.36 3.65 16.34
N ASN A 522 -16.32 3.13 15.68
CA ASN A 522 -15.68 3.74 14.53
C ASN A 522 -16.53 3.47 13.27
N HIS A 523 -17.14 4.54 12.76
CA HIS A 523 -18.00 4.53 11.58
C HIS A 523 -17.51 5.59 10.61
N PRO A 524 -16.45 5.33 9.82
CA PRO A 524 -15.78 6.37 9.04
C PRO A 524 -16.66 7.03 7.97
N GLY A 525 -17.76 6.38 7.57
CA GLY A 525 -18.77 6.97 6.68
C GLY A 525 -19.82 7.86 7.37
N SER A 526 -19.82 7.93 8.70
CA SER A 526 -20.77 8.72 9.49
C SER A 526 -20.21 10.13 9.75
N PRO A 527 -20.98 11.21 9.52
CA PRO A 527 -20.56 12.56 9.90
C PRO A 527 -20.39 12.75 11.41
N PHE A 528 -21.00 11.86 12.21
CA PHE A 528 -20.94 11.88 13.68
C PHE A 528 -19.88 10.95 14.26
N ASP A 529 -19.10 10.28 13.40
CA ASP A 529 -17.91 9.56 13.85
C ASP A 529 -16.95 10.51 14.56
N LEU A 530 -16.32 10.03 15.63
CA LEU A 530 -15.47 10.88 16.47
C LEU A 530 -14.33 11.51 15.65
N ASN A 531 -13.72 10.74 14.74
CA ASN A 531 -12.68 11.25 13.85
C ASN A 531 -13.25 12.32 12.92
N ASN A 532 -14.39 12.06 12.29
CA ASN A 532 -15.01 13.01 11.35
C ASN A 532 -15.43 14.31 12.02
N VAL A 533 -15.99 14.26 13.23
CA VAL A 533 -16.33 15.45 14.04
C VAL A 533 -15.07 16.28 14.33
N MET A 534 -13.99 15.61 14.75
CA MET A 534 -12.72 16.28 15.03
C MET A 534 -12.10 16.90 13.78
N TYR A 535 -12.06 16.18 12.66
CA TYR A 535 -11.57 16.70 11.38
C TYR A 535 -12.42 17.87 10.90
N ASN A 536 -13.75 17.78 11.03
CA ASN A 536 -14.66 18.87 10.70
C ASN A 536 -14.38 20.11 11.56
N ALA A 537 -14.17 19.96 12.88
CA ALA A 537 -13.80 21.07 13.75
C ALA A 537 -12.44 21.70 13.37
N LEU A 538 -11.44 20.87 13.07
CA LEU A 538 -10.12 21.33 12.63
C LEU A 538 -10.21 22.11 11.31
N THR A 539 -11.01 21.64 10.35
CA THR A 539 -11.23 22.40 9.12
C THR A 539 -11.80 23.78 9.42
N VAL A 540 -12.77 23.91 10.34
CA VAL A 540 -13.37 25.20 10.76
C VAL A 540 -12.34 26.13 11.41
N THR A 541 -11.34 25.59 12.11
CA THR A 541 -10.26 26.42 12.67
C THR A 541 -9.25 26.90 11.62
N GLU A 542 -8.94 26.10 10.59
CA GLU A 542 -8.13 26.54 9.44
C GLU A 542 -8.88 27.55 8.54
N LEU A 543 -10.22 27.58 8.65
CA LEU A 543 -11.13 28.41 7.84
C LEU A 543 -11.22 29.90 8.24
N ASN A 544 -10.73 30.31 9.43
CA ASN A 544 -11.31 31.46 10.13
C ASN A 544 -10.93 32.89 9.65
N VAL A 545 -10.16 33.09 8.56
CA VAL A 545 -9.87 34.46 8.08
C VAL A 545 -9.91 34.63 6.56
N LEU A 546 -9.45 33.66 5.75
CA LEU A 546 -9.22 33.92 4.32
C LEU A 546 -10.34 33.42 3.38
N ARG A 547 -10.84 32.21 3.58
CA ARG A 547 -11.90 31.64 2.72
C ARG A 547 -13.28 32.24 3.00
N LEU A 548 -13.60 32.50 4.28
CA LEU A 548 -14.85 33.14 4.67
C LEU A 548 -14.98 34.55 4.06
N PHE A 549 -13.87 35.29 3.98
CA PHE A 549 -13.83 36.58 3.29
C PHE A 549 -13.97 36.43 1.77
N ASP A 550 -13.28 35.48 1.12
CA ASP A 550 -13.43 35.23 -0.32
C ASP A 550 -14.88 34.79 -0.67
N ASP A 551 -15.51 33.91 0.10
CA ASP A 551 -16.87 33.39 -0.18
C ASP A 551 -17.98 34.41 0.15
N VAL A 552 -17.76 35.31 1.13
CA VAL A 552 -18.74 36.37 1.49
C VAL A 552 -18.56 37.63 0.63
N VAL A 553 -17.33 37.97 0.22
CA VAL A 553 -17.02 39.21 -0.51
C VAL A 553 -16.98 39.03 -2.03
N SER A 554 -16.66 37.83 -2.56
CA SER A 554 -16.62 37.57 -4.01
C SER A 554 -17.97 37.75 -4.72
N PRO A 555 -19.13 37.36 -4.14
CA PRO A 555 -20.43 37.63 -4.77
C PRO A 555 -20.80 39.12 -4.75
N VAL A 556 -20.38 39.84 -3.70
CA VAL A 556 -20.75 41.25 -3.45
C VAL A 556 -19.87 42.24 -4.24
N SER A 557 -18.66 41.84 -4.62
CA SER A 557 -17.67 42.69 -5.31
C SER A 557 -17.55 42.48 -6.83
N GLY A 558 -18.42 41.66 -7.43
CA GLY A 558 -18.47 41.48 -8.89
C GLY A 558 -17.18 40.95 -9.50
N ASN A 559 -16.45 40.06 -8.81
CA ASN A 559 -15.15 39.50 -9.24
C ASN A 559 -14.02 40.52 -9.51
N ARG A 560 -14.10 41.77 -9.00
CA ARG A 560 -13.11 42.82 -9.30
C ARG A 560 -11.98 42.99 -8.26
N LEU A 561 -12.07 42.39 -7.08
CA LEU A 561 -10.99 42.41 -6.08
C LEU A 561 -10.05 41.21 -6.28
N PRO A 562 -8.72 41.36 -6.10
CA PRO A 562 -7.82 40.23 -6.08
C PRO A 562 -8.19 39.32 -4.91
N LYS A 563 -8.36 38.02 -5.17
CA LYS A 563 -8.60 37.03 -4.12
C LYS A 563 -7.44 37.13 -3.13
N MET A 564 -7.71 37.46 -1.87
CA MET A 564 -6.64 37.63 -0.86
C MET A 564 -5.84 36.33 -0.67
N ALA A 565 -6.46 35.17 -0.98
CA ALA A 565 -5.76 33.90 -1.10
C ALA A 565 -4.62 33.93 -2.13
N GLN A 566 -4.82 34.54 -3.32
CA GLN A 566 -3.76 34.71 -4.32
C GLN A 566 -2.64 35.64 -3.85
N VAL A 567 -2.97 36.68 -3.08
CA VAL A 567 -1.95 37.61 -2.54
C VAL A 567 -1.08 36.92 -1.47
N ALA A 568 -1.69 36.12 -0.60
CA ALA A 568 -0.98 35.31 0.39
C ALA A 568 -0.17 34.17 -0.27
N GLU A 569 -0.70 33.55 -1.33
CA GLU A 569 -0.02 32.53 -2.12
C GLU A 569 1.17 33.09 -2.93
N ASP A 570 1.01 34.26 -3.57
CA ASP A 570 2.07 34.96 -4.28
C ASP A 570 3.17 35.44 -3.33
N ALA A 571 2.82 35.84 -2.11
CA ALA A 571 3.79 36.18 -1.07
C ALA A 571 4.59 34.95 -0.61
N ASP A 572 3.96 33.80 -0.38
CA ASP A 572 4.64 32.53 -0.05
C ASP A 572 5.52 32.05 -1.21
N GLN A 573 5.07 32.21 -2.47
CA GLN A 573 5.82 31.83 -3.66
C GLN A 573 7.04 32.74 -3.90
N ARG A 574 6.93 34.05 -3.64
CA ARG A 574 8.06 35.00 -3.70
C ARG A 574 9.09 34.74 -2.60
N ALA A 575 8.64 34.39 -1.38
CA ALA A 575 9.54 34.00 -0.30
C ALA A 575 10.35 32.74 -0.65
N ARG A 576 9.73 31.73 -1.27
CA ARG A 576 10.40 30.48 -1.69
C ARG A 576 11.38 30.66 -2.85
N ASN A 577 11.03 31.47 -3.85
CA ASN A 577 11.91 31.70 -5.01
C ASN A 577 13.19 32.50 -4.67
N GLY A 578 13.22 33.15 -3.50
CA GLY A 578 14.40 33.87 -3.00
C GLY A 578 15.34 33.06 -2.10
N TRP A 579 14.98 31.84 -1.69
CA TRP A 579 15.69 31.07 -0.66
C TRP A 579 16.19 29.71 -1.17
N SER A 580 17.41 29.69 -1.71
CA SER A 580 18.16 28.46 -2.00
C SER A 580 19.30 28.25 -0.99
N ASN A 581 19.55 26.97 -0.67
CA ASN A 581 20.53 26.35 0.25
C ASN A 581 19.99 25.96 1.64
N TRP A 582 19.29 26.85 2.35
CA TRP A 582 18.85 26.60 3.74
C TRP A 582 17.77 25.50 3.90
N PHE A 583 16.83 25.41 2.94
CA PHE A 583 15.71 24.44 3.01
C PHE A 583 16.11 23.03 2.55
N GLY A 584 17.17 22.90 1.75
CA GLY A 584 17.70 21.60 1.31
C GLY A 584 18.34 20.84 2.46
N GLU A 585 19.13 21.52 3.29
CA GLU A 585 19.81 20.93 4.45
C GLU A 585 18.82 20.44 5.54
N ALA A 586 17.71 21.16 5.74
CA ALA A 586 16.66 20.76 6.68
C ALA A 586 15.86 19.52 6.22
N LEU A 587 15.77 19.28 4.91
CA LEU A 587 15.13 18.08 4.34
C LEU A 587 16.11 16.91 4.18
N GLU A 588 17.42 17.17 4.10
CA GLU A 588 18.49 16.16 4.09
C GLU A 588 18.78 15.59 5.49
N THR A 589 18.65 16.41 6.54
CA THR A 589 18.84 15.98 7.95
C THR A 589 17.72 15.09 8.46
N VAL A 590 16.52 15.20 7.87
CA VAL A 590 15.39 14.30 8.11
C VAL A 590 15.32 13.33 6.94
N ASP A 591 16.17 12.29 6.96
CA ASP A 591 16.25 11.23 5.93
C ASP A 591 14.99 10.34 5.92
N LEU A 592 13.89 10.92 5.45
CA LEU A 592 12.53 10.39 5.40
C LEU A 592 12.20 9.48 4.21
N PRO A 593 12.84 9.57 3.04
CA PRO A 593 12.33 8.80 1.91
C PRO A 593 12.93 7.38 1.86
N GLY A 594 13.97 7.07 2.65
CA GLY A 594 14.47 5.71 2.87
C GLY A 594 13.69 4.85 3.89
N LEU A 595 12.43 5.17 4.18
CA LEU A 595 11.58 4.49 5.16
C LEU A 595 10.82 3.31 4.52
N SER A 596 10.88 2.12 5.13
CA SER A 596 9.98 1.00 4.78
C SER A 596 8.84 0.91 5.80
N LEU A 597 7.62 0.61 5.33
CA LEU A 597 6.31 0.46 6.01
C LEU A 597 6.20 -0.39 7.30
N ALA A 598 7.30 -0.80 7.90
CA ALA A 598 7.32 -1.77 8.98
C ALA A 598 7.39 -1.12 10.39
N ASP A 599 6.97 0.15 10.54
CA ASP A 599 7.01 0.89 11.81
C ASP A 599 5.61 1.47 12.18
N TYR A 600 4.62 0.61 12.42
CA TYR A 600 3.30 1.02 12.94
C TYR A 600 3.32 1.21 14.48
N SER A 601 3.98 2.27 14.96
CA SER A 601 3.66 3.00 16.20
C SER A 601 4.64 4.17 16.43
N TRP A 602 4.19 5.27 17.04
CA TRP A 602 5.06 6.36 17.53
C TRP A 602 6.13 5.86 18.54
N SER A 603 5.87 4.76 19.23
CA SER A 603 6.80 4.11 20.17
C SER A 603 7.86 3.23 19.52
N SER A 604 7.86 3.07 18.18
CA SER A 604 8.92 2.35 17.49
C SER A 604 10.25 3.09 17.70
N LEU A 605 11.31 2.32 17.96
CA LEU A 605 12.64 2.84 18.26
C LEU A 605 13.19 3.74 17.12
N GLY A 606 12.67 3.59 15.90
CA GLY A 606 12.93 4.44 14.74
C GLY A 606 12.30 5.82 14.86
N ASN A 607 11.05 5.93 15.31
CA ASN A 607 10.33 7.20 15.49
C ASN A 607 10.92 8.07 16.61
N LEU A 608 11.37 7.45 17.70
CA LEU A 608 12.00 8.16 18.82
C LEU A 608 13.35 8.78 18.43
N LYS A 609 14.15 8.10 17.59
CA LYS A 609 15.41 8.65 17.05
C LYS A 609 15.19 9.78 16.03
N ARG A 610 14.02 9.84 15.38
CA ARG A 610 13.65 10.92 14.43
C ARG A 610 13.36 12.23 15.16
N VAL A 611 12.69 12.15 16.31
CA VAL A 611 12.49 13.29 17.22
C VAL A 611 13.81 13.77 17.82
N ASP A 612 14.68 12.83 18.22
CA ASP A 612 16.00 13.12 18.81
C ASP A 612 16.92 13.89 17.84
N ARG A 613 17.03 13.47 16.57
CA ARG A 613 17.87 14.17 15.56
C ARG A 613 17.34 15.56 15.18
N ALA A 614 16.02 15.74 15.16
CA ALA A 614 15.42 17.06 14.93
C ALA A 614 15.67 18.01 16.11
N ILE A 615 15.63 17.49 17.34
CA ILE A 615 16.00 18.23 18.55
C ILE A 615 17.49 18.59 18.52
N ASP A 616 18.37 17.66 18.14
CA ASP A 616 19.81 17.91 18.03
C ASP A 616 20.15 18.96 16.96
N TRP A 617 19.46 18.95 15.81
CA TRP A 617 19.61 19.99 14.78
C TRP A 617 19.21 21.38 15.30
N MET A 618 18.05 21.48 15.99
CA MET A 618 17.60 22.74 16.60
C MET A 618 18.59 23.22 17.68
N GLN A 619 19.12 22.32 18.50
CA GLN A 619 20.07 22.65 19.56
C GLN A 619 21.43 23.10 19.02
N ASN A 620 21.96 22.44 17.98
CA ASN A 620 23.23 22.82 17.36
C ASN A 620 23.14 24.16 16.63
N ARG A 621 22.00 24.45 16.00
CA ARG A 621 21.78 25.72 15.30
C ARG A 621 21.47 26.88 16.24
N GLY A 622 20.78 26.61 17.36
CA GLY A 622 20.64 27.57 18.46
C GLY A 622 22.00 28.01 19.00
N LYS A 623 22.93 27.05 19.20
CA LYS A 623 24.31 27.33 19.63
C LYS A 623 25.11 28.12 18.59
N GLU A 624 24.96 27.87 17.29
CA GLU A 624 25.60 28.67 16.23
C GLU A 624 25.08 30.10 16.17
N THR A 625 23.78 30.27 16.38
CA THR A 625 23.13 31.60 16.39
C THR A 625 23.57 32.39 17.62
N ASP A 626 23.65 31.75 18.78
CA ASP A 626 24.23 32.31 19.99
C ASP A 626 25.70 32.68 19.79
N HIS A 627 26.48 31.86 19.09
CA HIS A 627 27.89 32.15 18.79
C HIS A 627 28.08 33.32 17.81
N LEU A 628 27.22 33.43 16.79
CA LEU A 628 27.25 34.55 15.83
C LEU A 628 26.88 35.88 16.48
N ILE A 629 25.95 35.84 17.44
CA ILE A 629 25.56 37.00 18.24
C ILE A 629 26.66 37.36 19.26
N ALA A 630 27.18 36.39 19.99
CA ALA A 630 28.32 36.53 20.92
C ALA A 630 29.55 37.18 20.26
N LYS A 631 29.89 36.74 19.04
CA LYS A 631 31.05 37.25 18.28
C LYS A 631 30.89 38.68 17.77
N LYS A 632 29.65 39.13 17.49
CA LYS A 632 29.37 40.53 17.10
C LYS A 632 29.38 41.50 18.27
N VAL A 633 29.23 41.02 19.50
CA VAL A 633 29.20 41.85 20.72
C VAL A 633 30.44 41.64 21.61
N GLY A 634 31.43 40.87 21.14
CA GLY A 634 32.74 40.71 21.80
C GLY A 634 32.67 40.02 23.17
N ARG A 635 31.71 39.11 23.38
CA ARG A 635 31.53 38.38 24.66
C ARG A 635 31.21 36.93 24.41
N ASP A 636 31.65 36.04 25.30
CA ASP A 636 31.44 34.59 25.17
C ASP A 636 30.02 34.12 25.55
N ASN A 637 29.18 34.95 26.21
CA ASN A 637 27.74 34.72 26.49
C ASN A 637 27.01 36.02 26.91
N ILE A 638 25.69 36.14 26.70
CA ILE A 638 24.89 37.35 27.04
C ILE A 638 23.73 37.02 28.02
N PRO A 639 23.63 37.69 29.19
CA PRO A 639 22.44 37.64 30.04
C PRO A 639 21.51 38.86 29.83
N GLY A 640 20.19 38.62 29.65
CA GLY A 640 19.15 39.64 29.92
C GLY A 640 18.37 40.28 28.75
N SER A 641 18.11 39.59 27.64
CA SER A 641 17.34 40.13 26.49
C SER A 641 15.81 40.03 26.63
N ARG A 642 15.24 40.49 27.76
CA ARG A 642 13.78 40.35 28.01
C ARG A 642 12.88 41.46 27.47
N GLN A 643 13.37 42.48 26.75
CA GLN A 643 12.51 43.55 26.22
C GLN A 643 13.04 44.01 24.84
N VAL A 644 12.53 43.46 23.73
CA VAL A 644 11.31 43.87 22.99
C VAL A 644 11.63 44.97 21.94
N ASN A 645 11.36 44.64 20.67
CA ASN A 645 11.26 45.49 19.47
C ASN A 645 12.36 45.46 18.37
N SER A 646 13.19 44.42 18.31
CA SER A 646 13.69 43.92 17.00
C SER A 646 13.45 42.42 16.77
N SER A 647 12.78 41.78 17.74
CA SER A 647 12.39 40.37 17.68
C SER A 647 11.08 40.13 16.91
N VAL A 648 10.31 41.16 16.56
CA VAL A 648 8.96 40.96 16.00
C VAL A 648 8.97 40.47 14.53
N ASP A 649 10.03 40.73 13.76
CA ASP A 649 10.08 40.29 12.35
C ASP A 649 10.78 38.93 12.16
N ASN A 650 11.72 38.54 13.04
CA ASN A 650 12.38 37.22 12.98
C ASN A 650 11.69 36.13 13.83
N THR A 651 10.85 36.51 14.82
CA THR A 651 10.09 35.52 15.62
C THR A 651 8.87 35.01 14.86
N GLN A 652 8.36 35.75 13.86
CA GLN A 652 7.27 35.26 13.02
C GLN A 652 7.70 34.03 12.21
N GLU A 653 8.93 33.99 11.71
CA GLU A 653 9.44 32.85 10.92
C GLU A 653 9.63 31.58 11.77
N THR A 654 10.13 31.73 13.00
CA THR A 654 10.31 30.60 13.94
C THR A 654 9.00 30.13 14.54
N VAL A 655 8.06 31.05 14.81
CA VAL A 655 6.72 30.71 15.30
C VAL A 655 5.93 29.98 14.24
N TRP A 656 6.03 30.34 12.96
CA TRP A 656 5.32 29.62 11.91
C TRP A 656 5.87 28.21 11.71
N ASP A 657 7.18 27.98 11.75
CA ASP A 657 7.72 26.63 11.60
C ASP A 657 7.55 25.76 12.85
N LEU A 658 7.62 26.36 14.06
CA LEU A 658 7.24 25.70 15.30
C LEU A 658 5.73 25.42 15.37
N TYR A 659 4.89 26.33 14.89
CA TYR A 659 3.44 26.16 14.79
C TYR A 659 3.10 25.02 13.82
N ARG A 660 3.76 24.96 12.67
CA ARG A 660 3.61 23.88 11.68
C ARG A 660 4.10 22.54 12.21
N TYR A 661 5.18 22.51 12.99
CA TYR A 661 5.67 21.30 13.67
C TYR A 661 4.73 20.85 14.80
N VAL A 662 4.29 21.76 15.66
CA VAL A 662 3.35 21.48 16.76
C VAL A 662 2.01 21.02 16.20
N GLN A 663 1.48 21.66 15.16
CA GLN A 663 0.26 21.22 14.49
C GLN A 663 0.39 19.79 13.94
N ARG A 664 1.54 19.43 13.35
CA ARG A 664 1.80 18.06 12.85
C ARG A 664 1.86 17.03 13.97
N VAL A 665 2.59 17.33 15.05
CA VAL A 665 2.69 16.43 16.21
C VAL A 665 1.34 16.30 16.92
N VAL A 666 0.58 17.38 17.04
CA VAL A 666 -0.75 17.39 17.67
C VAL A 666 -1.74 16.59 16.84
N VAL A 667 -1.81 16.77 15.52
CA VAL A 667 -2.74 16.00 14.66
C VAL A 667 -2.42 14.51 14.71
N GLN A 668 -1.15 14.13 14.62
CA GLN A 668 -0.75 12.72 14.68
C GLN A 668 -0.95 12.10 16.07
N ALA A 669 -0.58 12.80 17.15
CA ALA A 669 -0.79 12.32 18.51
C ALA A 669 -2.29 12.21 18.85
N LEU A 670 -3.10 13.14 18.35
CA LEU A 670 -4.55 13.13 18.50
C LEU A 670 -5.17 11.92 17.78
N ASP A 671 -4.81 11.69 16.52
CA ASP A 671 -5.34 10.57 15.73
C ASP A 671 -4.89 9.20 16.28
N GLU A 672 -3.58 8.95 16.39
CA GLU A 672 -3.05 7.61 16.73
C GLU A 672 -3.21 7.24 18.21
N THR A 673 -3.11 8.20 19.13
CA THR A 673 -3.03 7.89 20.58
C THR A 673 -4.34 8.16 21.30
N ILE A 674 -4.99 9.29 21.00
CA ILE A 674 -6.17 9.73 21.75
C ILE A 674 -7.44 9.16 21.14
N LEU A 675 -7.72 9.45 19.86
CA LEU A 675 -8.95 9.04 19.20
C LEU A 675 -9.03 7.53 19.06
N ASN A 676 -8.02 6.92 18.45
CA ASN A 676 -7.92 5.46 18.36
C ASN A 676 -7.89 4.80 19.76
N GLY A 677 -7.27 5.45 20.77
CA GLY A 677 -7.23 4.92 22.14
C GLY A 677 -8.61 4.86 22.80
N ILE A 678 -9.41 5.92 22.63
CA ILE A 678 -10.78 6.03 23.15
C ILE A 678 -11.68 5.01 22.44
N GLU A 679 -11.65 4.95 21.10
CA GLU A 679 -12.47 4.04 20.31
C GLU A 679 -12.17 2.57 20.68
N ASN A 680 -10.89 2.19 20.72
CA ASN A 680 -10.49 0.84 21.12
C ASN A 680 -10.90 0.46 22.55
N SER A 681 -11.06 1.45 23.44
CA SER A 681 -11.53 1.22 24.82
C SER A 681 -13.05 1.06 24.87
N ALA A 682 -13.77 1.89 24.11
CA ALA A 682 -15.22 1.78 23.95
C ALA A 682 -15.62 0.45 23.31
N ASP A 683 -14.96 0.07 22.22
CA ASP A 683 -15.18 -1.20 21.52
C ASP A 683 -14.95 -2.40 22.44
N ARG A 684 -13.86 -2.38 23.23
CA ARG A 684 -13.60 -3.43 24.24
C ARG A 684 -14.71 -3.52 25.28
N SER A 685 -15.23 -2.39 25.74
CA SER A 685 -16.28 -2.34 26.75
C SER A 685 -17.62 -2.83 26.20
N ILE A 686 -17.99 -2.44 24.98
CA ILE A 686 -19.23 -2.85 24.31
C ILE A 686 -19.24 -4.36 24.03
N ASN A 687 -18.12 -4.89 23.55
CA ASN A 687 -18.02 -6.30 23.17
C ASN A 687 -17.82 -7.26 24.34
N TYR A 688 -17.58 -6.76 25.56
CA TYR A 688 -17.37 -7.60 26.75
C TYR A 688 -18.52 -8.59 27.00
N PHE A 689 -19.77 -8.20 26.69
CA PHE A 689 -20.97 -9.02 26.92
C PHE A 689 -21.34 -9.94 25.74
N ARG A 690 -20.59 -9.90 24.63
CA ARG A 690 -20.85 -10.67 23.40
C ARG A 690 -19.90 -11.87 23.25
N GLN A 691 -19.45 -12.42 24.37
CA GLN A 691 -18.48 -13.52 24.37
C GLN A 691 -19.09 -14.78 23.75
N LEU A 692 -18.39 -15.32 22.76
CA LEU A 692 -18.73 -16.57 22.10
C LEU A 692 -17.66 -17.60 22.47
N PRO A 693 -18.01 -18.77 22.99
CA PRO A 693 -17.01 -19.80 23.27
C PRO A 693 -16.38 -20.33 21.97
N ALA A 694 -15.16 -20.83 22.06
CA ALA A 694 -14.42 -21.44 20.96
C ALA A 694 -15.06 -22.75 20.47
N GLU A 695 -15.89 -23.36 21.32
CA GLU A 695 -16.59 -24.62 21.04
C GLU A 695 -18.06 -24.48 21.44
N VAL A 696 -18.94 -24.94 20.57
CA VAL A 696 -20.39 -24.99 20.81
C VAL A 696 -20.90 -26.40 20.51
N PRO A 697 -21.93 -26.90 21.24
CA PRO A 697 -22.60 -28.14 20.86
C PRO A 697 -23.17 -28.02 19.45
N ALA A 698 -22.98 -29.05 18.62
CA ALA A 698 -23.63 -29.14 17.32
C ALA A 698 -25.16 -29.20 17.49
N PRO A 699 -25.94 -28.56 16.59
CA PRO A 699 -27.39 -28.50 16.67
C PRO A 699 -28.08 -29.88 16.74
#